data_AF-A0A9P4UBU7-F1
#
_entry.id   AF-A0A9P4UBU7-F1
#
_cell.length_a   1.000
_cell.length_b   1.000
_cell.length_c   1.000
_cell.angle_alpha   90.00
_cell.angle_beta   90.00
_cell.angle_gamma   90.00
#
_symmetry.space_group_name_H-M   'P 1'
#
loop_
_entity.id
_entity.type
_entity.pdbx_description
1 polymer ?
#
loop_
_entity_poly.entity_id
_entity_poly.type
_entity_poly.pdbx_seq_one_letter_code
_entity_poly.pdbx_strand_id
1 'polypeptide(L)'
;MAFRAAFVSVLAFSSAVQASPPRFLDFLNFTSPSPHITHSLSALLSVHPQTLFPNGHTIASVTIPRHTLLYHGRHDNDSVPSPEWFAFDVYMAYAIMGNTQDSRLLTYRTEKDVKAVYFDGASANLMGDGTWSQMVFLKNGTEGVERPGWGRPPHEGRPPGRGKDGEDPPRRPPGGHPPEKWNPLADEYFRARELCKWLDRSGLGGKGWGYEAIVRMNAGFEMIWCDFESPSLKLASNLNVSAPRVSDGKIPLWTELQQPLIQRPIQLGAQARLGSADEGPNGPGMSDPGEPFRNTSNWFWFSAAAKRYAGDSRIRLDPGSVFSFYEPGLRNQSRVRVAEDIERFGLKGNGRWKSTPFLGRTGREEELLELQRRRRHHRLTSVDRRDAQYMRQAVEQRLRNTLEAKNDGSDFDWAHIAKEVATRYSDELKTLLSYLSTDIPDTDEEVSLKAWLTTLRQLTHWFLLPFFEYPTPLPYDDYKLAELFGTRSPHAQATLERCVSQYIVTEDLANDDDAIFARAITDTLHALCSTVVKIGLHVEFHWFMYFQPSDPSAPPKPLLPHILKGRALRWKLDLQELIAWLGWAEKDVGCEERCGVGEYCYVPMWPVNGRERRSGPWGGESMFLWEGVCVGMERYPPEQWER
;
A
#
# COMPACT_ATOMS: atom_id res chain seq x y z
N MET A 1 -19.77 -71.55 22.06
CA MET A 1 -18.43 -71.13 22.49
C MET A 1 -18.13 -69.80 21.83
N ALA A 2 -18.05 -68.74 22.62
CA ALA A 2 -17.79 -67.38 22.18
C ALA A 2 -16.29 -67.07 22.37
N PHE A 3 -15.66 -66.44 21.38
CA PHE A 3 -14.39 -65.75 21.56
C PHE A 3 -14.60 -64.26 21.22
N ARG A 4 -14.50 -63.41 22.24
CA ARG A 4 -14.40 -61.96 22.13
C ARG A 4 -12.92 -61.60 21.90
N ALA A 5 -12.62 -60.90 20.82
CA ALA A 5 -11.37 -60.16 20.68
C ALA A 5 -11.64 -58.71 21.08
N ALA A 6 -10.92 -58.24 22.10
CA ALA A 6 -10.95 -56.86 22.56
C ALA A 6 -10.06 -55.99 21.67
N PHE A 7 -10.63 -54.96 21.05
CA PHE A 7 -9.87 -53.87 20.46
C PHE A 7 -9.55 -52.84 21.56
N VAL A 8 -8.26 -52.62 21.80
CA VAL A 8 -7.75 -51.56 22.67
C VAL A 8 -7.76 -50.26 21.86
N SER A 9 -8.58 -49.29 22.28
CA SER A 9 -8.50 -47.91 21.78
C SER A 9 -7.23 -47.26 22.31
N VAL A 10 -6.27 -46.99 21.42
CA VAL A 10 -5.16 -46.08 21.71
C VAL A 10 -5.70 -44.66 21.61
N LEU A 11 -5.98 -44.05 22.77
CA LEU A 11 -6.16 -42.60 22.87
C LEU A 11 -4.81 -41.94 22.57
N ALA A 12 -4.67 -41.42 21.35
CA ALA A 12 -3.61 -40.48 21.03
C ALA A 12 -3.89 -39.19 21.81
N PHE A 13 -3.15 -38.97 22.90
CA PHE A 13 -3.05 -37.67 23.53
C PHE A 13 -2.34 -36.73 22.54
N SER A 14 -3.11 -35.94 21.80
CA SER A 14 -2.60 -34.75 21.15
C SER A 14 -2.17 -33.79 22.25
N SER A 15 -0.86 -33.65 22.43
CA SER A 15 -0.27 -32.61 23.27
C SER A 15 -0.60 -31.26 22.64
N ALA A 16 -1.73 -30.65 23.05
CA ALA A 16 -1.97 -29.25 22.80
C ALA A 16 -0.80 -28.48 23.43
N VAL A 17 0.06 -27.89 22.60
CA VAL A 17 1.06 -26.93 23.07
C VAL A 17 0.27 -25.76 23.61
N GLN A 18 0.06 -25.72 24.92
CA GLN A 18 -0.59 -24.62 25.59
C GLN A 18 0.33 -23.40 25.42
N ALA A 19 0.02 -22.55 24.44
CA ALA A 19 0.74 -21.33 24.19
C ALA A 19 0.78 -20.52 25.49
N SER A 20 1.96 -20.08 25.90
CA SER A 20 2.08 -19.24 27.10
C SER A 20 1.22 -17.98 26.95
N PRO A 21 0.51 -17.54 28.00
CA PRO A 21 -0.34 -16.36 27.92
C PRO A 21 0.50 -15.13 27.51
N PRO A 22 -0.07 -14.20 26.71
CA PRO A 22 0.66 -13.03 26.24
C PRO A 22 1.04 -12.14 27.44
N ARG A 23 2.24 -11.56 27.38
CA ARG A 23 2.74 -10.60 28.39
C ARG A 23 2.93 -9.23 27.77
N PHE A 24 2.81 -8.16 28.56
CA PHE A 24 3.11 -6.81 28.07
C PHE A 24 4.55 -6.73 27.54
N LEU A 25 4.71 -6.11 26.37
CA LEU A 25 5.97 -5.92 25.69
C LEU A 25 6.77 -4.77 26.34
N ASP A 26 8.05 -5.04 26.57
CA ASP A 26 9.00 -4.03 27.04
C ASP A 26 9.48 -3.09 25.93
N PHE A 27 9.50 -3.57 24.67
CA PHE A 27 9.88 -2.81 23.49
C PHE A 27 9.24 -3.39 22.23
N LEU A 28 9.18 -2.57 21.16
CA LEU A 28 8.71 -2.97 19.84
C LEU A 28 9.90 -3.40 18.96
N ASN A 29 9.78 -4.57 18.32
CA ASN A 29 10.80 -5.11 17.44
C ASN A 29 10.59 -4.63 16.00
N PHE A 30 11.30 -3.58 15.58
CA PHE A 30 11.17 -2.97 14.24
C PHE A 30 11.68 -3.86 13.09
N THR A 31 12.42 -4.93 13.37
CA THR A 31 12.86 -5.88 12.33
C THR A 31 11.82 -6.98 12.05
N SER A 32 10.76 -7.06 12.86
CA SER A 32 9.68 -8.02 12.68
C SER A 32 8.97 -7.83 11.34
N PRO A 33 8.72 -8.91 10.56
CA PRO A 33 7.92 -8.83 9.35
C PRO A 33 6.42 -8.69 9.63
N SER A 34 5.95 -9.03 10.83
CA SER A 34 4.53 -9.10 11.19
C SER A 34 3.73 -7.83 10.85
N PRO A 35 4.13 -6.60 11.24
CA PRO A 35 3.39 -5.39 10.86
C PRO A 35 3.37 -5.16 9.34
N HIS A 36 4.42 -5.58 8.62
CA HIS A 36 4.48 -5.45 7.17
C HIS A 36 3.55 -6.43 6.44
N ILE A 37 3.41 -7.66 6.96
CA ILE A 37 2.45 -8.65 6.44
C ILE A 37 1.02 -8.16 6.69
N THR A 38 0.70 -7.75 7.92
CA THR A 38 -0.61 -7.21 8.29
C THR A 38 -0.96 -5.98 7.46
N HIS A 39 -0.01 -5.07 7.26
CA HIS A 39 -0.18 -3.91 6.38
C HIS A 39 -0.37 -4.29 4.91
N SER A 40 0.41 -5.24 4.38
CA SER A 40 0.27 -5.69 2.99
C SER A 40 -1.13 -6.27 2.77
N LEU A 41 -1.62 -7.11 3.69
CA LEU A 41 -2.96 -7.70 3.66
C LEU A 41 -4.07 -6.64 3.68
N SER A 42 -3.98 -5.65 4.58
CA SER A 42 -5.00 -4.60 4.68
C SER A 42 -5.01 -3.64 3.48
N ALA A 43 -3.89 -3.54 2.77
CA ALA A 43 -3.70 -2.68 1.60
C ALA A 43 -4.04 -3.35 0.25
N LEU A 44 -4.27 -4.67 0.22
CA LEU A 44 -4.55 -5.38 -1.03
C LEU A 44 -5.73 -4.76 -1.78
N LEU A 45 -5.61 -4.75 -3.12
CA LEU A 45 -6.66 -4.27 -4.03
C LEU A 45 -7.05 -2.80 -3.85
N SER A 46 -6.21 -1.99 -3.16
CA SER A 46 -6.40 -0.55 -2.96
C SER A 46 -5.33 0.25 -3.72
N VAL A 47 -5.72 1.36 -4.35
CA VAL A 47 -4.77 2.17 -5.14
C VAL A 47 -3.86 3.01 -4.24
N HIS A 48 -4.45 3.68 -3.24
CA HIS A 48 -3.74 4.66 -2.38
C HIS A 48 -2.49 4.11 -1.67
N PRO A 49 -2.57 3.03 -0.85
CA PRO A 49 -1.38 2.48 -0.20
C PRO A 49 -0.33 2.00 -1.21
N GLN A 50 -0.75 1.49 -2.35
CA GLN A 50 0.18 0.93 -3.34
C GLN A 50 0.91 2.00 -4.16
N THR A 51 0.33 3.20 -4.27
CA THR A 51 1.04 4.38 -4.77
C THR A 51 2.18 4.77 -3.83
N LEU A 52 1.95 4.72 -2.51
CA LEU A 52 2.95 5.10 -1.49
C LEU A 52 3.99 4.01 -1.24
N PHE A 53 3.63 2.75 -1.45
CA PHE A 53 4.50 1.58 -1.30
C PHE A 53 4.57 0.80 -2.61
N PRO A 54 5.31 1.30 -3.63
CA PRO A 54 5.22 0.79 -5.00
C PRO A 54 5.91 -0.56 -5.22
N ASN A 55 6.80 -1.00 -4.33
CA ASN A 55 7.44 -2.30 -4.44
C ASN A 55 6.45 -3.35 -3.98
N GLY A 56 5.86 -4.10 -4.91
CA GLY A 56 4.98 -5.20 -4.55
C GLY A 56 5.69 -6.23 -3.67
N HIS A 57 5.00 -6.70 -2.63
CA HIS A 57 5.44 -7.77 -1.72
C HIS A 57 4.42 -8.90 -1.58
N THR A 58 3.41 -8.97 -2.45
CA THR A 58 2.32 -9.94 -2.39
C THR A 58 1.93 -10.43 -3.78
N ILE A 59 1.72 -11.73 -3.91
CA ILE A 59 1.11 -12.38 -5.08
C ILE A 59 -0.13 -13.11 -4.59
N ALA A 60 -1.26 -13.02 -5.31
CA ALA A 60 -2.48 -13.72 -4.91
C ALA A 60 -3.32 -14.16 -6.12
N SER A 61 -4.26 -15.06 -5.89
CA SER A 61 -5.37 -15.29 -6.82
C SER A 61 -6.47 -14.27 -6.59
N VAL A 62 -7.04 -13.79 -7.69
CA VAL A 62 -8.24 -12.96 -7.68
C VAL A 62 -9.27 -13.48 -8.67
N THR A 63 -10.52 -13.19 -8.40
CA THR A 63 -11.66 -13.48 -9.26
C THR A 63 -12.27 -12.19 -9.79
N ILE A 64 -12.39 -12.08 -11.11
CA ILE A 64 -13.16 -11.05 -11.80
C ILE A 64 -14.57 -11.59 -12.04
N PRO A 65 -15.62 -11.00 -11.46
CA PRO A 65 -16.98 -11.49 -11.63
C PRO A 65 -17.42 -11.49 -13.10
N ARG A 66 -18.30 -12.42 -13.45
CA ARG A 66 -19.00 -12.41 -14.74
C ARG A 66 -19.70 -11.08 -14.98
N HIS A 67 -19.84 -10.71 -16.25
CA HIS A 67 -20.41 -9.45 -16.71
C HIS A 67 -19.65 -8.19 -16.26
N THR A 68 -18.37 -8.32 -15.91
CA THR A 68 -17.48 -7.18 -15.72
C THR A 68 -17.13 -6.58 -17.09
N LEU A 69 -17.28 -5.26 -17.21
CA LEU A 69 -16.85 -4.52 -18.40
C LEU A 69 -15.36 -4.21 -18.34
N LEU A 70 -14.69 -4.41 -19.47
CA LEU A 70 -13.27 -4.22 -19.67
C LEU A 70 -13.04 -3.41 -20.95
N TYR A 71 -12.06 -2.52 -20.94
CA TYR A 71 -11.85 -1.55 -22.03
C TYR A 71 -10.44 -1.67 -22.60
N HIS A 72 -10.33 -1.63 -23.92
CA HIS A 72 -9.06 -1.67 -24.64
C HIS A 72 -9.08 -0.59 -25.74
N GLY A 73 -8.07 0.28 -25.73
CA GLY A 73 -7.91 1.33 -26.74
C GLY A 73 -6.95 0.89 -27.84
N ARG A 74 -7.20 1.32 -29.08
CA ARG A 74 -6.37 1.00 -30.26
C ARG A 74 -6.24 2.19 -31.21
N HIS A 75 -5.22 2.10 -32.06
CA HIS A 75 -4.98 3.04 -33.16
C HIS A 75 -5.31 2.47 -34.55
N ASP A 76 -5.98 1.32 -34.57
CA ASP A 76 -6.27 0.54 -35.77
C ASP A 76 -7.54 -0.29 -35.57
N ASN A 77 -8.07 -0.88 -36.65
CA ASN A 77 -9.21 -1.78 -36.63
C ASN A 77 -8.84 -3.27 -36.70
N ASP A 78 -7.58 -3.61 -36.45
CA ASP A 78 -7.13 -4.98 -36.57
C ASP A 78 -7.64 -5.82 -35.39
N SER A 79 -7.59 -7.14 -35.55
CA SER A 79 -7.86 -8.05 -34.44
C SER A 79 -6.90 -7.81 -33.29
N VAL A 80 -7.39 -7.85 -32.07
CA VAL A 80 -6.54 -7.66 -30.89
C VAL A 80 -5.55 -8.83 -30.77
N PRO A 81 -4.22 -8.59 -30.73
CA PRO A 81 -3.25 -9.65 -30.55
C PRO A 81 -3.30 -10.21 -29.13
N SER A 82 -2.53 -11.26 -28.87
CA SER A 82 -2.44 -11.87 -27.54
C SER A 82 -0.98 -12.08 -27.12
N PRO A 83 -0.60 -11.79 -25.87
CA PRO A 83 -1.42 -11.14 -24.83
C PRO A 83 -1.63 -9.65 -25.11
N GLU A 84 -2.66 -9.05 -24.49
CA GLU A 84 -2.92 -7.60 -24.51
C GLU A 84 -3.49 -7.12 -23.16
N TRP A 85 -3.63 -5.81 -22.95
CA TRP A 85 -4.14 -5.19 -21.73
C TRP A 85 -5.61 -4.75 -21.84
N PHE A 86 -6.29 -4.91 -20.71
CA PHE A 86 -7.55 -4.26 -20.39
C PHE A 86 -7.36 -3.23 -19.28
N ALA A 87 -8.00 -2.08 -19.43
CA ALA A 87 -8.31 -1.21 -18.32
C ALA A 87 -9.69 -1.58 -17.73
N PHE A 88 -9.81 -1.45 -16.42
CA PHE A 88 -11.12 -1.52 -15.77
C PHE A 88 -11.93 -0.22 -15.97
N ASP A 89 -11.28 0.91 -16.24
CA ASP A 89 -11.95 2.19 -16.46
C ASP A 89 -11.78 2.65 -17.92
N VAL A 90 -12.87 3.10 -18.53
CA VAL A 90 -12.89 3.57 -19.91
C VAL A 90 -12.02 4.81 -20.12
N TYR A 91 -11.94 5.68 -19.12
CA TYR A 91 -11.13 6.90 -19.17
C TYR A 91 -9.64 6.56 -19.17
N MET A 92 -9.24 5.51 -18.46
CA MET A 92 -7.87 5.02 -18.47
C MET A 92 -7.52 4.41 -19.83
N ALA A 93 -8.38 3.55 -20.41
CA ALA A 93 -8.15 2.99 -21.75
C ALA A 93 -8.05 4.09 -22.82
N TYR A 94 -8.97 5.08 -22.78
CA TYR A 94 -8.95 6.21 -23.70
C TYR A 94 -7.69 7.06 -23.52
N ALA A 95 -7.24 7.27 -22.28
CA ALA A 95 -6.09 8.12 -22.03
C ALA A 95 -4.76 7.53 -22.53
N ILE A 96 -4.65 6.19 -22.55
CA ILE A 96 -3.43 5.49 -22.98
C ILE A 96 -3.38 5.36 -24.51
N MET A 97 -4.48 4.92 -25.14
CA MET A 97 -4.49 4.52 -26.56
C MET A 97 -5.65 5.12 -27.39
N GLY A 98 -6.50 5.96 -26.80
CA GLY A 98 -7.72 6.48 -27.44
C GLY A 98 -7.69 7.96 -27.82
N ASN A 99 -6.55 8.63 -27.76
CA ASN A 99 -6.40 10.08 -27.96
C ASN A 99 -5.47 10.45 -29.14
N THR A 100 -5.55 9.66 -30.21
CA THR A 100 -4.83 9.83 -31.49
C THR A 100 -5.77 10.02 -32.68
N GLN A 101 -5.20 10.28 -33.86
CA GLN A 101 -5.94 10.53 -35.10
C GLN A 101 -6.91 9.42 -35.52
N ASP A 102 -6.49 8.16 -35.35
CA ASP A 102 -7.37 7.00 -35.38
C ASP A 102 -7.39 6.44 -33.96
N SER A 103 -8.52 6.56 -33.30
CA SER A 103 -8.75 6.11 -31.94
C SER A 103 -9.96 5.21 -31.92
N ARG A 104 -9.74 3.97 -31.49
CA ARG A 104 -10.81 2.99 -31.31
C ARG A 104 -10.90 2.58 -29.87
N LEU A 105 -12.13 2.44 -29.41
CA LEU A 105 -12.44 1.97 -28.07
C LEU A 105 -13.24 0.69 -28.17
N LEU A 106 -12.62 -0.40 -27.71
CA LEU A 106 -13.22 -1.70 -27.64
C LEU A 106 -13.72 -1.92 -26.22
N THR A 107 -14.99 -2.32 -26.09
CA THR A 107 -15.58 -2.75 -24.82
C THR A 107 -15.80 -4.24 -24.87
N TYR A 108 -15.23 -4.93 -23.91
CA TYR A 108 -15.42 -6.35 -23.69
C TYR A 108 -16.21 -6.59 -22.41
N ARG A 109 -16.77 -7.79 -22.31
CA ARG A 109 -17.50 -8.27 -21.15
C ARG A 109 -17.06 -9.69 -20.83
N THR A 110 -16.82 -9.97 -19.55
CA THR A 110 -16.60 -11.35 -19.08
C THR A 110 -17.91 -12.15 -19.15
N GLU A 111 -17.87 -13.37 -19.69
CA GLU A 111 -19.05 -14.26 -19.80
C GLU A 111 -19.17 -15.23 -18.61
N LYS A 112 -18.12 -15.38 -17.82
CA LYS A 112 -18.08 -16.16 -16.57
C LYS A 112 -17.18 -15.47 -15.54
N ASP A 113 -17.13 -16.02 -14.34
CA ASP A 113 -16.15 -15.61 -13.34
C ASP A 113 -14.76 -16.04 -13.83
N VAL A 114 -13.82 -15.11 -13.87
CA VAL A 114 -12.48 -15.30 -14.43
C VAL A 114 -11.46 -15.26 -13.31
N LYS A 115 -10.60 -16.26 -13.23
CA LYS A 115 -9.45 -16.24 -12.31
C LYS A 115 -8.29 -15.49 -12.95
N ALA A 116 -7.62 -14.68 -12.15
CA ALA A 116 -6.42 -13.95 -12.54
C ALA A 116 -5.39 -13.96 -11.41
N VAL A 117 -4.11 -13.85 -11.76
CA VAL A 117 -3.04 -13.69 -10.76
C VAL A 117 -2.83 -12.21 -10.51
N TYR A 118 -2.80 -11.81 -9.25
CA TYR A 118 -2.61 -10.44 -8.82
C TYR A 118 -1.20 -10.20 -8.29
N PHE A 119 -0.56 -9.13 -8.75
CA PHE A 119 0.68 -8.60 -8.17
C PHE A 119 0.41 -7.25 -7.53
N ASP A 120 0.66 -7.14 -6.22
CA ASP A 120 0.53 -5.89 -5.47
C ASP A 120 1.66 -4.89 -5.81
N GLY A 121 1.67 -3.75 -5.12
CA GLY A 121 2.47 -2.57 -5.44
C GLY A 121 2.07 -1.95 -6.78
N ALA A 122 2.91 -1.04 -7.24
CA ALA A 122 2.75 -0.40 -8.54
C ALA A 122 3.42 -1.26 -9.63
N SER A 123 2.97 -2.52 -9.71
CA SER A 123 3.60 -3.57 -10.50
C SER A 123 3.45 -3.44 -12.02
N ALA A 124 2.67 -2.47 -12.49
CA ALA A 124 2.60 -2.05 -13.90
C ALA A 124 3.30 -0.71 -14.18
N ASN A 125 4.06 -0.16 -13.22
CA ASN A 125 4.83 1.05 -13.47
C ASN A 125 5.99 0.77 -14.42
N LEU A 126 6.00 1.45 -15.57
CA LEU A 126 7.06 1.35 -16.58
C LEU A 126 8.43 1.85 -16.08
N MET A 127 8.45 2.57 -14.95
CA MET A 127 9.65 3.16 -14.37
C MET A 127 9.81 2.79 -12.90
N GLY A 128 11.07 2.77 -12.44
CA GLY A 128 11.44 2.44 -11.07
C GLY A 128 11.32 0.94 -10.76
N ASP A 129 11.27 0.61 -9.48
CA ASP A 129 11.33 -0.78 -8.99
C ASP A 129 9.94 -1.45 -8.86
N GLY A 130 8.87 -0.83 -9.38
CA GLY A 130 7.50 -1.35 -9.21
C GLY A 130 7.28 -2.73 -9.84
N THR A 131 7.83 -2.95 -11.04
CA THR A 131 7.75 -4.23 -11.78
C THR A 131 8.70 -5.31 -11.26
N TRP A 132 9.49 -5.00 -10.22
CA TRP A 132 10.57 -5.86 -9.76
C TRP A 132 10.09 -7.21 -9.21
N SER A 133 8.92 -7.25 -8.55
CA SER A 133 8.32 -8.49 -8.04
C SER A 133 7.99 -9.48 -9.17
N GLN A 134 7.43 -8.99 -10.29
CA GLN A 134 7.19 -9.81 -11.49
C GLN A 134 8.50 -10.35 -12.06
N MET A 135 9.54 -9.51 -12.13
CA MET A 135 10.83 -9.93 -12.69
C MET A 135 11.54 -10.96 -11.82
N VAL A 136 11.59 -10.77 -10.50
CA VAL A 136 12.15 -11.76 -9.56
C VAL A 136 11.40 -13.08 -9.65
N PHE A 137 10.07 -13.03 -9.80
CA PHE A 137 9.24 -14.22 -9.99
C PHE A 137 9.54 -14.94 -11.31
N LEU A 138 9.60 -14.20 -12.42
CA LEU A 138 9.86 -14.76 -13.76
C LEU A 138 11.28 -15.31 -13.90
N LYS A 139 12.27 -14.63 -13.31
CA LYS A 139 13.69 -14.99 -13.39
C LYS A 139 14.13 -15.99 -12.31
N ASN A 140 13.20 -16.42 -11.45
CA ASN A 140 13.45 -17.37 -10.39
C ASN A 140 14.61 -16.92 -9.48
N GLY A 141 14.53 -15.68 -9.00
CA GLY A 141 15.52 -15.07 -8.13
C GLY A 141 16.04 -13.73 -8.67
N THR A 142 16.95 -13.11 -7.95
CA THR A 142 17.45 -11.75 -8.27
C THR A 142 18.65 -11.72 -9.19
N GLU A 143 19.45 -12.80 -9.22
CA GLU A 143 20.64 -12.89 -10.07
C GLU A 143 20.32 -12.79 -11.58
N GLY A 144 19.12 -13.23 -11.98
CA GLY A 144 18.67 -13.18 -13.38
C GLY A 144 17.94 -11.90 -13.78
N VAL A 145 17.80 -10.93 -12.88
CA VAL A 145 17.08 -9.67 -13.13
C VAL A 145 18.06 -8.57 -13.49
N GLU A 146 18.14 -8.24 -14.78
CA GLU A 146 18.87 -7.06 -15.23
C GLU A 146 18.10 -5.79 -14.83
N ARG A 147 18.80 -4.81 -14.24
CA ARG A 147 18.20 -3.48 -14.05
C ARG A 147 18.09 -2.80 -15.41
N PRO A 148 16.89 -2.34 -15.83
CA PRO A 148 16.76 -1.59 -17.05
C PRO A 148 17.74 -0.41 -17.07
N GLY A 149 18.49 -0.28 -18.15
CA GLY A 149 19.56 0.70 -18.28
C GLY A 149 19.00 2.13 -18.28
N TRP A 150 19.15 2.84 -17.17
CA TRP A 150 19.07 4.29 -17.13
C TRP A 150 20.29 4.88 -17.84
N GLY A 151 20.28 4.89 -19.17
CA GLY A 151 21.20 5.73 -19.92
C GLY A 151 21.01 7.19 -19.48
N ARG A 152 22.08 7.87 -19.09
CA ARG A 152 22.04 9.34 -18.89
C ARG A 152 21.41 9.96 -20.15
N PRO A 153 20.51 10.96 -20.02
CA PRO A 153 20.12 11.75 -21.18
C PRO A 153 21.40 12.23 -21.86
N PRO A 154 21.51 12.19 -23.20
CA PRO A 154 22.59 12.89 -23.87
C PRO A 154 22.56 14.31 -23.32
N HIS A 155 23.68 14.77 -22.74
CA HIS A 155 23.86 16.20 -22.60
C HIS A 155 23.59 16.76 -24.00
N GLU A 156 22.53 17.55 -24.14
CA GLU A 156 22.39 18.44 -25.28
C GLU A 156 23.62 19.34 -25.24
N GLY A 157 24.66 18.87 -25.92
CA GLY A 157 25.79 19.68 -26.28
C GLY A 157 25.22 20.88 -26.99
N ARG A 158 25.42 22.04 -26.37
CA ARG A 158 25.36 23.36 -26.96
C ARG A 158 25.59 23.26 -28.48
N PRO A 159 24.70 23.80 -29.34
CA PRO A 159 24.85 23.67 -30.78
C PRO A 159 26.26 24.13 -31.17
N PRO A 160 27.00 23.38 -32.01
CA PRO A 160 28.32 23.81 -32.43
C PRO A 160 28.18 25.13 -33.18
N GLY A 161 28.82 26.16 -32.64
CA GLY A 161 28.99 27.44 -33.32
C GLY A 161 29.65 27.23 -34.68
N ARG A 162 29.17 27.99 -35.67
CA ARG A 162 29.72 28.01 -37.03
C ARG A 162 31.24 28.29 -37.00
N GLY A 163 31.99 27.30 -37.48
CA GLY A 163 33.22 27.42 -38.27
C GLY A 163 34.41 28.21 -37.71
N LYS A 164 35.56 27.52 -37.58
CA LYS A 164 36.72 27.72 -38.47
C LYS A 164 37.80 26.66 -38.21
N ASP A 165 38.23 26.06 -39.31
CA ASP A 165 39.57 25.59 -39.67
C ASP A 165 40.31 24.59 -38.75
N GLY A 166 40.62 23.43 -39.32
CA GLY A 166 41.89 22.73 -39.06
C GLY A 166 41.82 21.36 -38.39
N GLU A 167 42.31 20.36 -39.12
CA GLU A 167 42.84 19.05 -38.69
C GLU A 167 41.83 17.91 -38.42
N ASP A 168 41.77 16.97 -39.38
CA ASP A 168 41.16 15.64 -39.25
C ASP A 168 41.89 14.79 -38.18
N PRO A 169 41.17 14.12 -37.26
CA PRO A 169 41.65 12.92 -36.60
C PRO A 169 40.83 11.66 -36.99
N PRO A 170 41.36 10.46 -36.74
CA PRO A 170 41.27 9.35 -37.68
C PRO A 170 39.95 8.59 -37.66
N ARG A 171 39.65 7.99 -38.83
CA ARG A 171 38.56 7.03 -39.09
C ARG A 171 38.53 5.95 -37.99
N ARG A 172 37.44 5.90 -37.23
CA ARG A 172 37.13 4.75 -36.35
C ARG A 172 36.78 3.51 -37.19
N PRO A 173 37.18 2.30 -36.74
CA PRO A 173 36.86 1.05 -37.43
C PRO A 173 35.38 0.70 -37.30
N PRO A 174 34.81 -0.06 -38.25
CA PRO A 174 33.39 -0.46 -38.21
C PRO A 174 33.21 -1.63 -37.25
N GLY A 175 32.49 -1.42 -36.16
CA GLY A 175 32.16 -2.49 -35.21
C GLY A 175 32.13 -1.99 -33.77
N GLY A 176 31.01 -1.37 -33.39
CA GLY A 176 30.78 -0.88 -32.05
C GLY A 176 29.48 -0.09 -31.99
N HIS A 177 28.35 -0.81 -32.00
CA HIS A 177 27.07 -0.20 -31.70
C HIS A 177 27.10 0.35 -30.26
N PRO A 178 26.72 1.61 -30.02
CA PRO A 178 26.37 2.07 -28.68
C PRO A 178 25.16 1.26 -28.18
N PRO A 179 24.95 1.10 -26.86
CA PRO A 179 23.78 0.38 -26.34
C PRO A 179 22.49 0.95 -26.93
N GLU A 180 21.61 0.06 -27.39
CA GLU A 180 20.27 0.38 -27.89
C GLU A 180 19.51 1.23 -26.87
N LYS A 181 18.77 2.23 -27.36
CA LYS A 181 17.84 3.02 -26.55
C LYS A 181 16.88 2.06 -25.82
N TRP A 182 16.84 2.13 -24.49
CA TRP A 182 15.91 1.34 -23.67
C TRP A 182 14.46 1.61 -24.10
N ASN A 183 13.67 0.54 -24.30
CA ASN A 183 12.27 0.61 -24.68
C ASN A 183 11.36 0.01 -23.57
N PRO A 184 10.75 0.84 -22.71
CA PRO A 184 9.97 0.37 -21.57
C PRO A 184 8.77 -0.52 -21.95
N LEU A 185 8.10 -0.26 -23.07
CA LEU A 185 6.97 -1.12 -23.47
C LEU A 185 7.41 -2.44 -24.10
N ALA A 186 8.59 -2.53 -24.71
CA ALA A 186 9.12 -3.83 -25.12
C ALA A 186 9.33 -4.75 -23.91
N ASP A 187 9.81 -4.20 -22.79
CA ASP A 187 9.95 -4.91 -21.53
C ASP A 187 8.59 -5.31 -20.93
N GLU A 188 7.55 -4.48 -21.07
CA GLU A 188 6.18 -4.84 -20.65
C GLU A 188 5.61 -6.00 -21.47
N TYR A 189 5.74 -5.94 -22.79
CA TYR A 189 5.32 -7.04 -23.65
C TYR A 189 6.12 -8.32 -23.36
N PHE A 190 7.40 -8.21 -23.00
CA PHE A 190 8.17 -9.34 -22.51
C PHE A 190 7.55 -9.92 -21.22
N ARG A 191 7.29 -9.09 -20.21
CA ARG A 191 6.65 -9.52 -18.95
C ARG A 191 5.29 -10.18 -19.20
N ALA A 192 4.42 -9.55 -19.98
CA ALA A 192 3.10 -10.07 -20.30
C ALA A 192 3.18 -11.46 -20.95
N ARG A 193 4.05 -11.62 -21.97
CA ARG A 193 4.26 -12.92 -22.63
C ARG A 193 4.80 -13.98 -21.68
N GLU A 194 5.80 -13.64 -20.87
CA GLU A 194 6.41 -14.63 -19.98
C GLU A 194 5.50 -15.02 -18.80
N LEU A 195 4.67 -14.10 -18.29
CA LEU A 195 3.65 -14.40 -17.29
C LEU A 195 2.57 -15.33 -17.87
N CYS A 196 2.08 -15.06 -19.08
CA CYS A 196 1.10 -15.93 -19.74
C CYS A 196 1.68 -17.32 -20.08
N LYS A 197 2.93 -17.37 -20.57
CA LYS A 197 3.64 -18.65 -20.76
C LYS A 197 3.86 -19.39 -19.46
N TRP A 198 4.08 -18.69 -18.35
CA TRP A 198 4.19 -19.32 -17.05
C TRP A 198 2.88 -20.02 -16.67
N LEU A 199 1.73 -19.34 -16.78
CA LEU A 199 0.43 -19.94 -16.48
C LEU A 199 0.18 -21.22 -17.30
N ASP A 200 0.48 -21.18 -18.60
CA ASP A 200 0.36 -22.32 -19.50
C ASP A 200 1.33 -23.48 -19.11
N ARG A 201 2.63 -23.19 -19.00
CA ARG A 201 3.66 -24.21 -18.68
C ARG A 201 3.49 -24.83 -17.31
N SER A 202 2.98 -24.07 -16.35
CA SER A 202 2.69 -24.56 -15.01
C SER A 202 1.32 -25.24 -14.95
N GLY A 203 0.58 -25.37 -16.05
CA GLY A 203 -0.73 -26.03 -16.08
C GLY A 203 -1.72 -25.38 -15.10
N LEU A 204 -1.68 -24.05 -15.02
CA LEU A 204 -2.54 -23.21 -14.18
C LEU A 204 -3.61 -22.48 -14.99
N GLY A 205 -3.46 -22.41 -16.31
CA GLY A 205 -4.42 -21.71 -17.16
C GLY A 205 -4.37 -22.16 -18.60
N GLY A 206 -5.39 -21.77 -19.35
CA GLY A 206 -5.48 -21.95 -20.78
C GLY A 206 -6.75 -21.31 -21.33
N LYS A 207 -7.00 -21.47 -22.63
CA LYS A 207 -8.15 -20.87 -23.29
C LYS A 207 -9.47 -21.31 -22.63
N GLY A 208 -10.16 -20.38 -21.96
CA GLY A 208 -11.45 -20.64 -21.34
C GLY A 208 -11.41 -21.40 -20.01
N TRP A 209 -10.25 -21.60 -19.38
CA TRP A 209 -10.15 -22.29 -18.08
C TRP A 209 -8.95 -21.83 -17.24
N GLY A 210 -9.03 -22.02 -15.92
CA GLY A 210 -7.95 -21.69 -15.00
C GLY A 210 -7.72 -20.19 -14.89
N TYR A 211 -6.46 -19.79 -14.71
CA TYR A 211 -6.04 -18.38 -14.73
C TYR A 211 -5.87 -17.89 -16.16
N GLU A 212 -6.65 -16.90 -16.56
CA GLU A 212 -6.66 -16.38 -17.94
C GLU A 212 -6.00 -15.00 -18.06
N ALA A 213 -5.64 -14.40 -16.93
CA ALA A 213 -5.20 -13.02 -16.86
C ALA A 213 -4.27 -12.73 -15.67
N ILE A 214 -3.59 -11.57 -15.73
CA ILE A 214 -2.77 -11.01 -14.65
C ILE A 214 -3.29 -9.63 -14.29
N VAL A 215 -3.66 -9.40 -13.04
CA VAL A 215 -4.06 -8.09 -12.52
C VAL A 215 -2.86 -7.41 -11.87
N ARG A 216 -2.69 -6.12 -12.15
CA ARG A 216 -1.58 -5.29 -11.66
C ARG A 216 -1.97 -3.81 -11.67
N MET A 217 -1.16 -2.96 -11.05
CA MET A 217 -1.50 -1.55 -10.86
C MET A 217 -0.42 -0.60 -11.41
N ASN A 218 -0.85 0.44 -12.12
CA ASN A 218 -0.05 1.63 -12.41
C ASN A 218 -0.58 2.85 -11.63
N ALA A 219 -1.20 3.83 -12.27
CA ALA A 219 -2.15 4.73 -11.63
C ALA A 219 -3.36 3.96 -11.09
N GLY A 220 -3.97 3.11 -11.93
CA GLY A 220 -5.13 2.30 -11.59
C GLY A 220 -4.88 0.82 -11.86
N PHE A 221 -5.85 -0.03 -11.54
CA PHE A 221 -5.76 -1.44 -11.90
C PHE A 221 -5.93 -1.63 -13.41
N GLU A 222 -5.06 -2.46 -13.97
CA GLU A 222 -5.12 -2.98 -15.33
C GLU A 222 -5.01 -4.51 -15.29
N MET A 223 -5.31 -5.13 -16.43
CA MET A 223 -5.27 -6.58 -16.56
C MET A 223 -4.60 -6.99 -17.86
N ILE A 224 -3.53 -7.78 -17.78
CA ILE A 224 -3.01 -8.52 -18.94
C ILE A 224 -3.95 -9.69 -19.18
N TRP A 225 -4.46 -9.84 -20.39
CA TRP A 225 -5.26 -10.98 -20.81
C TRP A 225 -4.45 -11.85 -21.76
N CYS A 226 -4.38 -13.16 -21.47
CA CYS A 226 -3.44 -14.04 -22.15
C CYS A 226 -3.88 -14.51 -23.53
N ASP A 227 -5.19 -14.69 -23.75
CA ASP A 227 -5.76 -15.14 -25.04
C ASP A 227 -7.10 -14.45 -25.31
N PHE A 228 -7.10 -13.47 -26.21
CA PHE A 228 -8.28 -12.69 -26.60
C PHE A 228 -9.33 -13.48 -27.38
N GLU A 229 -9.00 -14.68 -27.85
CA GLU A 229 -9.97 -15.60 -28.44
C GLU A 229 -10.67 -16.48 -27.39
N SER A 230 -10.34 -16.31 -26.09
CA SER A 230 -10.96 -17.08 -25.02
C SER A 230 -12.49 -16.93 -25.02
N PRO A 231 -13.25 -18.04 -24.87
CA PRO A 231 -14.71 -17.99 -24.75
C PRO A 231 -15.19 -17.28 -23.47
N SER A 232 -14.28 -16.99 -22.53
CA SER A 232 -14.55 -16.22 -21.31
C SER A 232 -14.81 -14.73 -21.58
N LEU A 233 -14.51 -14.27 -22.80
CA LEU A 233 -14.49 -12.88 -23.17
C LEU A 233 -15.39 -12.64 -24.39
N LYS A 234 -16.26 -11.64 -24.32
CA LYS A 234 -17.13 -11.23 -25.42
C LYS A 234 -16.88 -9.79 -25.79
N LEU A 235 -16.57 -9.52 -27.07
CA LEU A 235 -16.56 -8.16 -27.61
C LEU A 235 -17.99 -7.63 -27.65
N ALA A 236 -18.27 -6.61 -26.84
CA ALA A 236 -19.58 -5.96 -26.76
C ALA A 236 -19.68 -4.81 -27.77
N SER A 237 -18.61 -4.04 -27.96
CA SER A 237 -18.57 -2.95 -28.95
C SER A 237 -17.16 -2.65 -29.43
N ASN A 238 -17.04 -2.22 -30.69
CA ASN A 238 -15.81 -1.65 -31.28
C ASN A 238 -16.20 -0.33 -31.95
N LEU A 239 -15.88 0.80 -31.32
CA LEU A 239 -16.26 2.13 -31.78
C LEU A 239 -15.02 2.89 -32.26
N ASN A 240 -15.15 3.61 -33.38
CA ASN A 240 -14.23 4.69 -33.70
C ASN A 240 -14.63 5.91 -32.88
N VAL A 241 -13.76 6.30 -31.94
CA VAL A 241 -13.97 7.41 -31.00
C VAL A 241 -13.05 8.59 -31.31
N SER A 242 -12.44 8.62 -32.49
CA SER A 242 -11.60 9.73 -32.95
C SER A 242 -12.40 11.03 -32.92
N ALA A 243 -11.95 12.00 -32.13
CA ALA A 243 -12.63 13.28 -32.03
C ALA A 243 -12.44 14.07 -33.33
N PRO A 244 -13.52 14.67 -33.89
CA PRO A 244 -13.37 15.57 -35.03
C PRO A 244 -12.45 16.74 -34.67
N ARG A 245 -11.43 16.97 -35.50
CA ARG A 245 -10.57 18.14 -35.35
C ARG A 245 -11.37 19.40 -35.66
N VAL A 246 -11.47 20.28 -34.67
CA VAL A 246 -11.98 21.64 -34.91
C VAL A 246 -10.82 22.42 -35.54
N SER A 247 -10.98 22.87 -36.78
CA SER A 247 -10.09 23.91 -37.30
C SER A 247 -10.36 25.17 -36.48
N ASP A 248 -9.40 25.58 -35.64
CA ASP A 248 -9.47 26.89 -35.01
C ASP A 248 -9.47 27.95 -36.12
N GLY A 249 -10.68 28.34 -36.55
CA GLY A 249 -10.86 29.56 -37.30
C GLY A 249 -10.25 30.68 -36.46
N LYS A 250 -9.40 31.52 -37.07
CA LYS A 250 -8.74 32.65 -36.40
C LYS A 250 -9.73 33.35 -35.47
N ILE A 251 -9.59 33.18 -34.17
CA ILE A 251 -10.42 33.88 -33.19
C ILE A 251 -10.13 35.38 -33.36
N PRO A 252 -11.12 36.22 -33.70
CA PRO A 252 -10.90 37.66 -33.76
C PRO A 252 -10.55 38.16 -32.35
N LEU A 253 -9.43 38.86 -32.24
CA LEU A 253 -8.81 39.36 -30.99
C LEU A 253 -9.74 40.17 -30.06
N TRP A 254 -10.95 40.52 -30.52
CA TRP A 254 -11.86 41.46 -29.86
C TRP A 254 -12.92 40.80 -28.97
N THR A 255 -13.09 39.47 -29.03
CA THR A 255 -14.18 38.77 -28.32
C THR A 255 -13.83 38.41 -26.86
N GLU A 256 -12.56 38.46 -26.45
CA GLU A 256 -12.11 38.08 -25.10
C GLU A 256 -12.32 39.16 -24.02
N LEU A 257 -12.54 40.42 -24.40
CA LEU A 257 -12.59 41.55 -23.46
C LEU A 257 -14.00 41.92 -22.94
N GLN A 258 -15.06 41.19 -23.34
CA GLN A 258 -16.45 41.57 -23.00
C GLN A 258 -17.28 40.52 -22.23
N GLN A 259 -16.72 39.37 -21.83
CA GLN A 259 -17.49 38.36 -21.10
C GLN A 259 -17.26 38.40 -19.57
N PRO A 260 -18.33 38.48 -18.74
CA PRO A 260 -18.22 38.38 -17.29
C PRO A 260 -17.69 37.00 -16.86
N LEU A 261 -16.90 36.97 -15.79
CA LEU A 261 -16.12 35.81 -15.31
C LEU A 261 -16.90 34.50 -15.08
N ILE A 262 -18.24 34.55 -15.02
CA ILE A 262 -19.10 33.39 -14.71
C ILE A 262 -19.56 32.63 -15.98
N GLN A 263 -19.38 33.21 -17.18
CA GLN A 263 -19.82 32.64 -18.45
C GLN A 263 -18.68 32.36 -19.44
N ARG A 264 -17.43 32.28 -18.98
CA ARG A 264 -16.37 31.78 -19.84
C ARG A 264 -16.65 30.30 -20.13
N PRO A 265 -16.81 29.87 -21.39
CA PRO A 265 -16.75 28.45 -21.72
C PRO A 265 -15.44 27.90 -21.16
N ILE A 266 -15.42 26.61 -20.81
CA ILE A 266 -14.22 25.86 -20.45
C ILE A 266 -13.26 25.92 -21.65
N GLN A 267 -12.54 27.02 -21.81
CA GLN A 267 -11.46 27.17 -22.75
C GLN A 267 -10.26 26.53 -22.07
N LEU A 268 -10.21 25.19 -22.16
CA LEU A 268 -8.96 24.45 -22.11
C LEU A 268 -8.04 25.12 -23.12
N GLY A 269 -7.18 26.01 -22.64
CA GLY A 269 -6.33 26.83 -23.48
C GLY A 269 -5.51 25.94 -24.38
N ALA A 270 -5.91 25.87 -25.65
CA ALA A 270 -5.10 25.39 -26.74
C ALA A 270 -3.97 26.41 -26.94
N GLN A 271 -3.01 26.44 -26.02
CA GLN A 271 -1.72 27.03 -26.33
C GLN A 271 -1.03 26.08 -27.30
N ALA A 272 -1.34 26.28 -28.58
CA ALA A 272 -0.64 25.72 -29.71
C ALA A 272 0.84 26.14 -29.65
N ARG A 273 1.65 25.41 -28.87
CA ARG A 273 3.09 25.33 -29.09
C ARG A 273 3.29 24.33 -30.22
N LEU A 274 3.10 24.82 -31.45
CA LEU A 274 3.63 24.19 -32.66
C LEU A 274 5.16 24.22 -32.56
N GLY A 275 5.73 23.12 -32.08
CA GLY A 275 7.16 22.88 -32.06
C GLY A 275 7.44 21.40 -31.82
N SER A 276 7.65 20.66 -32.92
CA SER A 276 8.64 19.58 -33.13
C SER A 276 9.06 18.76 -31.89
N ALA A 277 9.02 17.43 -31.86
CA ALA A 277 9.02 16.39 -32.89
C ALA A 277 8.54 15.09 -32.24
N ASP A 278 8.18 14.10 -33.07
CA ASP A 278 8.05 12.68 -32.76
C ASP A 278 8.78 12.24 -31.46
N GLU A 279 8.01 12.08 -30.37
CA GLU A 279 8.52 11.72 -29.04
C GLU A 279 8.57 10.20 -28.80
N GLY A 280 8.69 9.41 -29.86
CA GLY A 280 8.98 7.98 -29.75
C GLY A 280 7.87 7.16 -29.09
N PRO A 281 8.07 5.85 -28.93
CA PRO A 281 6.93 4.96 -29.16
C PRO A 281 5.99 4.75 -27.97
N ASN A 282 6.30 5.13 -26.72
CA ASN A 282 5.74 4.40 -25.57
C ASN A 282 5.73 5.16 -24.20
N GLY A 283 4.68 5.92 -23.86
CA GLY A 283 4.45 6.52 -22.52
C GLY A 283 3.94 7.98 -22.53
N PRO A 284 3.51 8.57 -21.38
CA PRO A 284 2.63 9.75 -21.27
C PRO A 284 3.15 11.03 -21.94
N GLY A 285 2.85 11.07 -23.23
CA GLY A 285 2.91 12.11 -24.25
C GLY A 285 2.15 11.63 -25.50
N MET A 286 1.39 10.52 -25.37
CA MET A 286 0.79 9.63 -26.38
C MET A 286 -0.32 10.26 -27.24
N SER A 287 -0.65 11.51 -26.98
CA SER A 287 -1.75 12.21 -27.61
C SER A 287 -1.25 13.00 -28.80
N ASP A 288 -1.93 12.88 -29.94
CA ASP A 288 -1.72 13.76 -31.08
C ASP A 288 -1.85 15.23 -30.64
N PRO A 289 -0.90 16.13 -30.95
CA PRO A 289 -1.04 17.56 -30.65
C PRO A 289 -2.33 18.20 -31.18
N GLY A 290 -2.93 17.63 -32.22
CA GLY A 290 -4.21 18.05 -32.77
C GLY A 290 -5.45 17.41 -32.12
N GLU A 291 -5.30 16.52 -31.14
CA GLU A 291 -6.43 15.86 -30.47
C GLU A 291 -7.13 16.83 -29.48
N PRO A 292 -8.44 17.12 -29.65
CA PRO A 292 -9.18 18.05 -28.79
C PRO A 292 -9.15 17.72 -27.30
N PHE A 293 -9.09 16.43 -26.94
CA PHE A 293 -9.10 15.97 -25.55
C PHE A 293 -7.72 15.65 -24.98
N ARG A 294 -6.64 16.02 -25.68
CA ARG A 294 -5.26 15.80 -25.24
C ARG A 294 -5.00 16.29 -23.81
N ASN A 295 -5.35 17.54 -23.54
CA ASN A 295 -5.06 18.18 -22.24
C ASN A 295 -5.88 17.57 -21.09
N THR A 296 -7.07 17.03 -21.37
CA THR A 296 -7.93 16.36 -20.37
C THR A 296 -7.62 14.88 -20.22
N SER A 297 -6.92 14.27 -21.16
CA SER A 297 -6.56 12.85 -21.15
C SER A 297 -5.76 12.43 -19.90
N ASN A 298 -4.79 13.24 -19.49
CA ASN A 298 -4.00 12.94 -18.29
C ASN A 298 -4.85 13.06 -17.00
N TRP A 299 -5.78 14.01 -16.96
CA TRP A 299 -6.77 14.10 -15.88
C TRP A 299 -7.71 12.89 -15.85
N PHE A 300 -8.14 12.40 -17.00
CA PHE A 300 -8.96 11.19 -17.13
C PHE A 300 -8.25 9.95 -16.59
N TRP A 301 -6.96 9.81 -16.88
CA TRP A 301 -6.14 8.75 -16.31
C TRP A 301 -6.08 8.85 -14.77
N PHE A 302 -5.69 10.01 -14.25
CA PHE A 302 -5.60 10.22 -12.80
C PHE A 302 -6.94 10.02 -12.10
N SER A 303 -8.01 10.64 -12.61
CA SER A 303 -9.33 10.57 -11.97
C SER A 303 -9.93 9.16 -12.00
N ALA A 304 -9.62 8.33 -13.00
CA ALA A 304 -9.98 6.92 -13.01
C ALA A 304 -9.36 6.16 -11.83
N ALA A 305 -8.08 6.42 -11.54
CA ALA A 305 -7.37 5.88 -10.39
C ALA A 305 -7.90 6.44 -9.06
N ALA A 306 -8.08 7.75 -8.96
CA ALA A 306 -8.52 8.44 -7.75
C ALA A 306 -9.89 7.97 -7.24
N LYS A 307 -10.81 7.65 -8.17
CA LYS A 307 -12.12 7.06 -7.84
C LYS A 307 -12.02 5.71 -7.12
N ARG A 308 -10.87 5.03 -7.20
CA ARG A 308 -10.64 3.67 -6.69
C ARG A 308 -9.55 3.61 -5.62
N TYR A 309 -9.23 4.73 -4.95
CA TYR A 309 -8.26 4.76 -3.85
C TYR A 309 -8.51 3.73 -2.75
N ALA A 310 -9.77 3.58 -2.33
CA ALA A 310 -10.19 2.61 -1.32
C ALA A 310 -10.38 1.17 -1.86
N GLY A 311 -10.14 0.97 -3.16
CA GLY A 311 -10.13 -0.31 -3.85
C GLY A 311 -11.17 -0.46 -4.97
N ASP A 312 -11.01 -1.52 -5.75
CA ASP A 312 -11.90 -1.87 -6.87
C ASP A 312 -12.67 -3.16 -6.61
N SER A 313 -13.98 -3.03 -6.37
CA SER A 313 -14.88 -4.15 -6.04
C SER A 313 -15.06 -5.19 -7.16
N ARG A 314 -14.57 -4.90 -8.37
CA ARG A 314 -14.60 -5.84 -9.50
C ARG A 314 -13.47 -6.85 -9.44
N ILE A 315 -12.51 -6.67 -8.54
CA ILE A 315 -11.42 -7.59 -8.28
C ILE A 315 -11.68 -8.19 -6.90
N ARG A 316 -11.91 -9.49 -6.80
CA ARG A 316 -12.19 -10.17 -5.52
C ARG A 316 -11.02 -11.06 -5.16
N LEU A 317 -10.43 -10.87 -3.98
CA LEU A 317 -9.36 -11.73 -3.49
C LEU A 317 -9.89 -13.15 -3.23
N ASP A 318 -9.09 -14.17 -3.51
CA ASP A 318 -9.33 -15.52 -3.02
C ASP A 318 -8.50 -15.72 -1.73
N PRO A 319 -9.11 -15.77 -0.53
CA PRO A 319 -8.42 -15.66 0.76
C PRO A 319 -7.22 -16.58 0.99
N GLY A 320 -7.33 -17.87 0.63
CA GLY A 320 -6.28 -18.88 0.84
C GLY A 320 -5.15 -18.88 -0.22
N SER A 321 -5.13 -17.89 -1.12
CA SER A 321 -4.18 -17.87 -2.25
C SER A 321 -2.99 -16.93 -2.05
N VAL A 322 -2.96 -16.19 -0.94
CA VAL A 322 -2.01 -15.10 -0.72
C VAL A 322 -0.61 -15.65 -0.47
N PHE A 323 0.38 -15.07 -1.16
CA PHE A 323 1.80 -15.26 -0.92
C PHE A 323 2.46 -13.93 -0.60
N SER A 324 3.29 -13.89 0.45
CA SER A 324 4.04 -12.71 0.83
C SER A 324 5.55 -12.90 0.69
N PHE A 325 6.23 -11.89 0.13
CA PHE A 325 7.69 -11.84 0.13
C PHE A 325 8.32 -11.63 1.52
N TYR A 326 7.51 -11.51 2.57
CA TYR A 326 7.94 -11.52 3.96
C TYR A 326 7.83 -12.91 4.62
N GLU A 327 7.47 -13.96 3.86
CA GLU A 327 7.41 -15.33 4.38
C GLU A 327 8.78 -15.83 4.86
N PRO A 328 8.84 -16.55 6.00
CA PRO A 328 10.10 -16.99 6.62
C PRO A 328 10.85 -18.02 5.78
N GLY A 329 10.21 -18.63 4.78
CA GLY A 329 10.88 -19.48 3.79
C GLY A 329 11.85 -18.71 2.89
N LEU A 330 11.69 -17.38 2.74
CA LEU A 330 12.61 -16.49 2.03
C LEU A 330 13.73 -16.02 2.97
N ARG A 331 14.63 -16.94 3.32
CA ARG A 331 15.61 -16.75 4.39
C ARG A 331 16.66 -15.71 4.04
N ASN A 332 17.21 -15.74 2.82
CA ASN A 332 18.26 -14.81 2.44
C ASN A 332 17.69 -13.40 2.22
N GLN A 333 16.54 -13.29 1.54
CA GLN A 333 15.81 -12.04 1.40
C GLN A 333 15.45 -11.42 2.77
N SER A 334 14.94 -12.23 3.71
CA SER A 334 14.63 -11.77 5.07
C SER A 334 15.86 -11.29 5.82
N ARG A 335 16.97 -12.03 5.75
CA ARG A 335 18.23 -11.67 6.41
C ARG A 335 18.78 -10.34 5.91
N VAL A 336 18.78 -10.14 4.59
CA VAL A 336 19.30 -8.90 3.99
C VAL A 336 18.41 -7.71 4.33
N ARG A 337 17.08 -7.82 4.19
CA ARG A 337 16.15 -6.78 4.62
C ARG A 337 16.39 -6.36 6.08
N VAL A 338 16.50 -7.33 6.99
CA VAL A 338 16.73 -7.04 8.42
C VAL A 338 18.07 -6.33 8.63
N ALA A 339 19.13 -6.71 7.91
CA ALA A 339 20.43 -6.05 7.99
C ALA A 339 20.36 -4.60 7.48
N GLU A 340 19.69 -4.38 6.34
CA GLU A 340 19.46 -3.06 5.77
C GLU A 340 18.63 -2.18 6.71
N ASP A 341 17.57 -2.71 7.33
CA ASP A 341 16.75 -1.97 8.30
C ASP A 341 17.57 -1.57 9.54
N ILE A 342 18.43 -2.48 10.05
CA ILE A 342 19.30 -2.21 11.21
C ILE A 342 20.28 -1.08 10.89
N GLU A 343 20.91 -1.13 9.72
CA GLU A 343 21.88 -0.14 9.28
C GLU A 343 21.21 1.21 9.01
N ARG A 344 20.14 1.21 8.21
CA ARG A 344 19.46 2.42 7.74
C ARG A 344 18.79 3.21 8.85
N PHE A 345 18.11 2.53 9.78
CA PHE A 345 17.30 3.19 10.83
C PHE A 345 17.95 3.11 12.22
N GLY A 346 19.23 2.76 12.28
CA GLY A 346 20.00 2.74 13.52
C GLY A 346 19.45 1.79 14.58
N LEU A 347 18.85 0.65 14.20
CA LEU A 347 18.26 -0.29 15.14
C LEU A 347 19.35 -1.05 15.93
N LYS A 348 18.97 -1.63 17.08
CA LYS A 348 19.80 -2.65 17.76
C LYS A 348 19.62 -4.00 17.07
N GLY A 349 20.53 -4.95 17.33
CA GLY A 349 20.46 -6.30 16.74
C GLY A 349 19.20 -7.10 17.11
N ASN A 350 18.51 -6.74 18.20
CA ASN A 350 17.20 -7.29 18.57
C ASN A 350 16.00 -6.49 17.99
N GLY A 351 16.28 -5.58 17.05
CA GLY A 351 15.31 -4.70 16.39
C GLY A 351 14.71 -3.59 17.25
N ARG A 352 15.21 -3.38 18.48
CA ARG A 352 14.83 -2.21 19.29
C ARG A 352 15.37 -0.93 18.64
N TRP A 353 14.50 0.04 18.41
CA TRP A 353 14.93 1.36 17.94
C TRP A 353 15.73 2.10 19.02
N LYS A 354 16.83 2.76 18.60
CA LYS A 354 17.69 3.54 19.49
C LYS A 354 17.10 4.95 19.63
N SER A 355 16.05 5.08 20.43
CA SER A 355 15.52 6.39 20.83
C SER A 355 16.65 7.28 21.37
N THR A 356 16.98 8.36 20.65
CA THR A 356 17.95 9.39 21.04
C THR A 356 17.22 10.53 21.76
N PRO A 357 17.36 10.68 23.10
CA PRO A 357 16.63 11.72 23.85
C PRO A 357 17.17 13.15 23.61
N PHE A 358 18.25 13.30 22.83
CA PHE A 358 19.03 14.54 22.66
C PHE A 358 18.92 15.17 21.26
N LEU A 359 18.31 14.48 20.29
CA LEU A 359 17.79 15.19 19.12
C LEU A 359 16.57 15.97 19.63
N GLY A 360 16.53 17.28 19.41
CA GLY A 360 15.38 18.11 19.78
C GLY A 360 14.07 17.51 19.24
N ARG A 361 12.91 17.98 19.73
CA ARG A 361 11.58 17.42 19.38
C ARG A 361 11.41 17.14 17.88
N THR A 362 11.95 18.00 17.01
CA THR A 362 11.90 17.89 15.55
C THR A 362 12.66 16.67 15.01
N GLY A 363 13.87 16.36 15.51
CA GLY A 363 14.69 15.27 14.97
C GLY A 363 14.14 13.88 15.31
N ARG A 364 13.54 13.70 16.49
CA ARG A 364 12.89 12.43 16.85
C ARG A 364 11.66 12.14 15.99
N GLU A 365 10.84 13.17 15.77
CA GLU A 365 9.61 13.06 14.97
C GLU A 365 9.94 12.70 13.51
N GLU A 366 11.00 13.27 12.95
CA GLU A 366 11.54 12.90 11.63
C GLU A 366 12.01 11.44 11.57
N GLU A 367 12.81 10.97 12.54
CA GLU A 367 13.26 9.56 12.57
C GLU A 367 12.08 8.57 12.71
N LEU A 368 11.06 8.91 13.50
CA LEU A 368 9.85 8.10 13.63
C LEU A 368 9.04 8.06 12.32
N LEU A 369 9.01 9.18 11.60
CA LEU A 369 8.34 9.27 10.31
C LEU A 369 9.05 8.42 9.25
N GLU A 370 10.39 8.43 9.21
CA GLU A 370 11.18 7.54 8.36
C GLU A 370 10.93 6.07 8.71
N LEU A 371 10.91 5.72 10.00
CA LEU A 371 10.55 4.38 10.45
C LEU A 371 9.15 3.97 10.02
N GLN A 372 8.16 4.87 10.13
CA GLN A 372 6.80 4.60 9.70
C GLN A 372 6.73 4.31 8.20
N ARG A 373 7.55 4.99 7.39
CA ARG A 373 7.59 4.88 5.93
C ARG A 373 8.52 3.78 5.41
N ARG A 374 9.25 3.08 6.29
CA ARG A 374 10.35 2.14 5.96
C ARG A 374 10.01 1.08 4.91
N ARG A 375 8.76 0.60 4.85
CA ARG A 375 8.31 -0.40 3.87
C ARG A 375 8.57 0.05 2.42
N ARG A 376 8.58 1.36 2.15
CA ARG A 376 8.90 1.93 0.82
C ARG A 376 10.32 1.60 0.35
N HIS A 377 11.22 1.31 1.28
CA HIS A 377 12.61 0.96 1.01
C HIS A 377 12.86 -0.55 0.92
N HIS A 378 11.89 -1.38 1.26
CA HIS A 378 12.04 -2.82 1.12
C HIS A 378 12.05 -3.17 -0.38
N ARG A 379 13.15 -3.77 -0.84
CA ARG A 379 13.34 -4.24 -2.22
C ARG A 379 13.59 -5.74 -2.22
N LEU A 380 13.24 -6.42 -3.30
CA LEU A 380 13.53 -7.84 -3.47
C LEU A 380 14.91 -8.00 -4.12
N THR A 381 16.00 -7.64 -3.43
CA THR A 381 17.36 -7.65 -3.99
C THR A 381 18.12 -8.95 -3.73
N SER A 382 17.63 -9.81 -2.83
CA SER A 382 18.40 -10.92 -2.28
C SER A 382 17.66 -12.26 -2.29
N VAL A 383 16.77 -12.48 -3.26
CA VAL A 383 16.11 -13.78 -3.48
C VAL A 383 17.08 -14.70 -4.21
N ASP A 384 17.77 -15.56 -3.45
CA ASP A 384 18.69 -16.56 -3.98
C ASP A 384 17.93 -17.76 -4.61
N ARG A 385 18.67 -18.72 -5.15
CA ARG A 385 18.08 -19.90 -5.81
C ARG A 385 17.15 -20.72 -4.90
N ARG A 386 17.42 -20.81 -3.60
CA ARG A 386 16.59 -21.57 -2.64
C ARG A 386 15.33 -20.79 -2.30
N ASP A 387 15.49 -19.51 -2.01
CA ASP A 387 14.37 -18.59 -1.78
C ASP A 387 13.43 -18.56 -2.99
N ALA A 388 13.98 -18.53 -4.21
CA ALA A 388 13.20 -18.53 -5.44
C ALA A 388 12.45 -19.83 -5.69
N GLN A 389 13.07 -20.98 -5.41
CA GLN A 389 12.39 -22.28 -5.47
C GLN A 389 11.21 -22.34 -4.50
N TYR A 390 11.41 -21.86 -3.26
CA TYR A 390 10.35 -21.77 -2.26
C TYR A 390 9.20 -20.87 -2.74
N MET A 391 9.51 -19.63 -3.18
CA MET A 391 8.53 -18.70 -3.72
C MET A 391 7.71 -19.33 -4.85
N ARG A 392 8.39 -19.95 -5.82
CA ARG A 392 7.73 -20.52 -7.00
C ARG A 392 6.79 -21.66 -6.61
N GLN A 393 7.25 -22.56 -5.76
CA GLN A 393 6.45 -23.69 -5.27
C GLN A 393 5.25 -23.21 -4.45
N ALA A 394 5.44 -22.27 -3.52
CA ALA A 394 4.38 -21.74 -2.68
C ALA A 394 3.29 -21.05 -3.51
N VAL A 395 3.67 -20.18 -4.46
CA VAL A 395 2.72 -19.51 -5.35
C VAL A 395 1.96 -20.53 -6.20
N GLU A 396 2.66 -21.43 -6.91
CA GLU A 396 2.00 -22.39 -7.80
C GLU A 396 1.08 -23.36 -7.05
N GLN A 397 1.48 -23.80 -5.85
CA GLN A 397 0.65 -24.68 -5.03
C GLN A 397 -0.64 -23.98 -4.57
N ARG A 398 -0.55 -22.74 -4.06
CA ARG A 398 -1.72 -21.97 -3.63
C ARG A 398 -2.67 -21.66 -4.78
N LEU A 399 -2.12 -21.35 -5.97
CA LEU A 399 -2.91 -21.14 -7.18
C LEU A 399 -3.61 -22.44 -7.62
N ARG A 400 -2.94 -23.60 -7.59
CA ARG A 400 -3.56 -24.91 -7.88
C ARG A 400 -4.68 -25.24 -6.89
N ASN A 401 -4.40 -25.12 -5.59
CA ASN A 401 -5.38 -25.38 -4.53
C ASN A 401 -6.65 -24.53 -4.76
N THR A 402 -6.49 -23.26 -5.15
CA THR A 402 -7.61 -22.36 -5.44
C THR A 402 -8.43 -22.79 -6.66
N LEU A 403 -7.81 -23.42 -7.67
CA LEU A 403 -8.54 -23.96 -8.84
C LEU A 403 -9.27 -25.26 -8.52
N GLU A 404 -8.70 -26.09 -7.66
CA GLU A 404 -9.25 -27.39 -7.27
C GLU A 404 -10.31 -27.26 -6.16
N ALA A 405 -10.26 -26.20 -5.36
CA ALA A 405 -11.19 -25.92 -4.29
C ALA A 405 -12.61 -25.75 -4.86
N LYS A 406 -13.45 -26.75 -4.64
CA LYS A 406 -14.91 -26.66 -4.81
C LYS A 406 -15.49 -25.92 -3.60
N ASN A 407 -15.32 -24.60 -3.53
CA ASN A 407 -15.86 -23.73 -2.47
C ASN A 407 -15.48 -24.05 -1.00
N ASP A 408 -14.69 -25.09 -0.71
CA ASP A 408 -14.26 -25.47 0.64
C ASP A 408 -12.80 -25.03 0.94
N GLY A 409 -12.38 -23.86 0.46
CA GLY A 409 -11.08 -23.25 0.83
C GLY A 409 -11.12 -22.72 2.27
N SER A 410 -9.98 -22.64 2.97
CA SER A 410 -9.94 -22.27 4.40
C SER A 410 -10.76 -21.01 4.69
N ASP A 411 -11.60 -21.09 5.73
CA ASP A 411 -12.65 -20.12 6.10
C ASP A 411 -12.10 -18.72 6.48
N PHE A 412 -10.79 -18.53 6.53
CA PHE A 412 -10.17 -17.33 7.09
C PHE A 412 -9.78 -16.30 6.02
N ASP A 413 -10.57 -15.23 5.93
CA ASP A 413 -10.20 -14.04 5.17
C ASP A 413 -9.24 -13.13 5.97
N TRP A 414 -7.96 -13.47 5.93
CA TRP A 414 -6.91 -12.70 6.60
C TRP A 414 -6.80 -11.26 6.09
N ALA A 415 -7.13 -11.00 4.82
CA ALA A 415 -7.14 -9.65 4.28
C ALA A 415 -8.29 -8.83 4.88
N HIS A 416 -9.47 -9.43 5.03
CA HIS A 416 -10.58 -8.82 5.76
C HIS A 416 -10.21 -8.54 7.22
N ILE A 417 -9.66 -9.52 7.95
CA ILE A 417 -9.27 -9.34 9.36
C ILE A 417 -8.23 -8.20 9.50
N ALA A 418 -7.18 -8.20 8.67
CA ALA A 418 -6.17 -7.15 8.70
C ALA A 418 -6.76 -5.76 8.40
N LYS A 419 -7.74 -5.69 7.48
CA LYS A 419 -8.46 -4.46 7.17
C LYS A 419 -9.32 -3.99 8.34
N GLU A 420 -10.03 -4.89 9.02
CA GLU A 420 -10.82 -4.55 10.22
C GLU A 420 -9.92 -4.06 11.36
N VAL A 421 -8.77 -4.69 11.58
CA VAL A 421 -7.76 -4.21 12.54
C VAL A 421 -7.30 -2.80 12.19
N ALA A 422 -6.89 -2.56 10.93
CA ALA A 422 -6.44 -1.23 10.53
C ALA A 422 -7.55 -0.18 10.67
N THR A 423 -8.78 -0.49 10.27
CA THR A 423 -9.95 0.40 10.37
C THR A 423 -10.32 0.73 11.82
N ARG A 424 -10.30 -0.26 12.72
CA ARG A 424 -10.73 -0.10 14.12
C ARG A 424 -9.79 0.75 14.98
N TYR A 425 -8.51 0.80 14.60
CA TYR A 425 -7.48 1.38 15.45
C TYR A 425 -6.79 2.62 14.85
N SER A 426 -6.79 2.81 13.52
CA SER A 426 -5.96 3.86 12.90
C SER A 426 -6.31 5.26 13.40
N ASP A 427 -7.60 5.60 13.44
CA ASP A 427 -8.04 6.97 13.69
C ASP A 427 -8.07 7.27 15.19
N GLU A 428 -8.37 6.27 16.00
CA GLU A 428 -8.39 6.39 17.46
C GLU A 428 -6.98 6.48 18.04
N LEU A 429 -6.00 5.76 17.47
CA LEU A 429 -4.58 5.91 17.86
C LEU A 429 -4.10 7.34 17.58
N LYS A 430 -4.46 7.92 16.43
CA LYS A 430 -4.11 9.29 16.07
C LYS A 430 -4.83 10.32 16.94
N THR A 431 -6.11 10.11 17.20
CA THR A 431 -6.89 10.97 18.09
C THR A 431 -6.28 11.01 19.48
N LEU A 432 -5.91 9.84 20.02
CA LEU A 432 -5.24 9.74 21.32
C LEU A 432 -3.86 10.43 21.29
N LEU A 433 -3.07 10.24 20.23
CA LEU A 433 -1.77 10.89 20.09
C LEU A 433 -1.87 12.41 19.98
N SER A 434 -2.84 12.91 19.22
CA SER A 434 -3.12 14.33 19.05
C SER A 434 -3.47 14.95 20.40
N TYR A 435 -4.36 14.31 21.17
CA TYR A 435 -4.73 14.79 22.51
C TYR A 435 -3.55 14.75 23.49
N LEU A 436 -2.75 13.68 23.50
CA LEU A 436 -1.53 13.58 24.32
C LEU A 436 -0.43 14.58 23.92
N SER A 437 -0.53 15.17 22.73
CA SER A 437 0.40 16.20 22.25
C SER A 437 0.00 17.62 22.64
N THR A 438 -1.21 17.81 23.18
CA THR A 438 -1.64 19.10 23.74
C THR A 438 -0.94 19.41 25.06
N ASP A 439 -0.80 20.71 25.38
CA ASP A 439 -0.19 21.13 26.64
C ASP A 439 -1.04 20.70 27.84
N ILE A 440 -0.38 20.06 28.81
CA ILE A 440 -1.02 19.68 30.07
C ILE A 440 -1.16 20.94 30.92
N PRO A 441 -2.37 21.27 31.42
CA PRO A 441 -2.59 22.45 32.24
C PRO A 441 -1.50 22.60 33.32
N ASP A 442 -0.86 23.76 33.34
CA ASP A 442 0.23 24.09 34.29
C ASP A 442 -0.30 24.64 35.61
N THR A 443 -1.62 24.70 35.76
CA THR A 443 -2.27 25.28 36.92
C THR A 443 -2.51 24.22 38.00
N ASP A 444 -2.32 24.60 39.26
CA ASP A 444 -2.80 23.84 40.43
C ASP A 444 -4.35 23.79 40.51
N GLU A 445 -5.04 24.28 39.46
CA GLU A 445 -6.49 24.24 39.35
C GLU A 445 -6.95 22.81 39.05
N GLU A 446 -7.43 22.13 40.09
CA GLU A 446 -8.02 20.80 40.05
C GLU A 446 -9.02 20.61 38.91
N VAL A 447 -9.81 21.65 38.59
CA VAL A 447 -10.83 21.63 37.53
C VAL A 447 -10.21 21.37 36.15
N SER A 448 -9.12 22.06 35.82
CA SER A 448 -8.46 21.97 34.51
C SER A 448 -7.79 20.61 34.32
N LEU A 449 -7.12 20.10 35.37
CA LEU A 449 -6.49 18.78 35.33
C LEU A 449 -7.52 17.65 35.28
N LYS A 450 -8.62 17.78 36.02
CA LYS A 450 -9.73 16.82 35.99
C LYS A 450 -10.38 16.75 34.63
N ALA A 451 -10.63 17.90 33.98
CA ALA A 451 -11.17 17.95 32.63
C ALA A 451 -10.23 17.25 31.63
N TRP A 452 -8.93 17.53 31.72
CA TRP A 452 -7.93 16.89 30.86
C TRP A 452 -7.90 15.37 31.03
N LEU A 453 -7.82 14.88 32.28
CA LEU A 453 -7.78 13.45 32.54
C LEU A 453 -9.11 12.75 32.20
N THR A 454 -10.25 13.45 32.32
CA THR A 454 -11.56 12.93 31.91
C THR A 454 -11.58 12.63 30.41
N THR A 455 -11.13 13.56 29.58
CA THR A 455 -11.05 13.34 28.12
C THR A 455 -10.09 12.22 27.78
N LEU A 456 -8.91 12.19 28.40
CA LEU A 456 -7.95 11.11 28.17
C LEU A 456 -8.54 9.74 28.55
N ARG A 457 -9.28 9.68 29.67
CA ARG A 457 -10.00 8.49 30.11
C ARG A 457 -11.05 8.05 29.10
N GLN A 458 -11.82 8.98 28.53
CA GLN A 458 -12.79 8.65 27.47
C GLN A 458 -12.12 8.07 26.23
N LEU A 459 -11.01 8.67 25.78
CA LEU A 459 -10.25 8.19 24.62
C LEU A 459 -9.61 6.82 24.87
N THR A 460 -9.02 6.58 26.04
CA THR A 460 -8.45 5.27 26.36
C THR A 460 -9.51 4.21 26.61
N HIS A 461 -10.69 4.59 27.09
CA HIS A 461 -11.82 3.68 27.31
C HIS A 461 -12.26 3.00 26.00
N TRP A 462 -12.16 3.65 24.84
CA TRP A 462 -12.46 3.02 23.54
C TRP A 462 -11.67 1.72 23.32
N PHE A 463 -10.39 1.72 23.67
CA PHE A 463 -9.51 0.56 23.52
C PHE A 463 -9.76 -0.51 24.59
N LEU A 464 -10.19 -0.09 25.79
CA LEU A 464 -10.44 -0.99 26.92
C LEU A 464 -11.83 -1.63 26.87
N LEU A 465 -12.84 -0.94 26.34
CA LEU A 465 -14.25 -1.32 26.37
C LEU A 465 -14.53 -2.79 25.99
N PRO A 466 -13.98 -3.35 24.90
CA PRO A 466 -14.26 -4.74 24.53
C PRO A 466 -13.51 -5.79 25.38
N PHE A 467 -12.51 -5.40 26.17
CA PHE A 467 -11.54 -6.35 26.76
C PHE A 467 -11.32 -6.19 28.27
N PHE A 468 -11.59 -5.03 28.86
CA PHE A 468 -11.29 -4.73 30.26
C PHE A 468 -12.50 -4.95 31.14
N GLU A 469 -12.28 -5.69 32.23
CA GLU A 469 -13.28 -5.92 33.27
C GLU A 469 -12.79 -5.27 34.55
N TYR A 470 -13.59 -4.33 35.08
CA TYR A 470 -13.23 -3.61 36.29
C TYR A 470 -13.17 -4.56 37.50
N PRO A 471 -12.09 -4.48 38.32
CA PRO A 471 -12.01 -5.24 39.56
C PRO A 471 -13.19 -4.96 40.51
N THR A 472 -13.57 -5.93 41.33
CA THR A 472 -14.62 -5.77 42.35
C THR A 472 -14.11 -6.19 43.73
N PRO A 473 -14.67 -5.65 44.82
CA PRO A 473 -15.70 -4.60 44.90
C PRO A 473 -15.14 -3.17 44.81
N LEU A 474 -16.00 -2.23 44.44
CA LEU A 474 -15.76 -0.78 44.55
C LEU A 474 -16.23 -0.26 45.92
N PRO A 475 -15.64 0.83 46.47
CA PRO A 475 -14.52 1.62 45.94
C PRO A 475 -13.15 0.95 46.21
N TYR A 476 -12.11 1.33 45.47
CA TYR A 476 -10.78 0.73 45.61
C TYR A 476 -9.95 1.39 46.70
N ASP A 477 -9.27 0.56 47.50
CA ASP A 477 -8.24 1.03 48.42
C ASP A 477 -7.04 1.62 47.67
N ASP A 478 -6.56 2.78 48.12
CA ASP A 478 -5.47 3.53 47.46
C ASP A 478 -4.18 2.71 47.29
N TYR A 479 -3.83 1.93 48.31
CA TYR A 479 -2.61 1.11 48.31
C TYR A 479 -2.69 -0.08 47.35
N LYS A 480 -3.91 -0.53 46.99
CA LYS A 480 -4.13 -1.63 46.05
C LYS A 480 -4.18 -1.17 44.59
N LEU A 481 -4.36 0.13 44.31
CA LEU A 481 -4.50 0.63 42.94
C LEU A 481 -3.34 0.19 42.04
N ALA A 482 -2.11 0.20 42.54
CA ALA A 482 -0.93 -0.20 41.76
C ALA A 482 -0.93 -1.70 41.44
N GLU A 483 -1.48 -2.53 42.32
CA GLU A 483 -1.63 -3.97 42.13
C GLU A 483 -2.79 -4.31 41.20
N LEU A 484 -3.87 -3.53 41.23
CA LEU A 484 -5.07 -3.74 40.41
C LEU A 484 -4.88 -3.29 38.95
N PHE A 485 -4.30 -2.11 38.74
CA PHE A 485 -4.13 -1.49 37.43
C PHE A 485 -2.69 -1.59 36.87
N GLY A 486 -1.78 -2.24 37.60
CA GLY A 486 -0.44 -2.53 37.10
C GLY A 486 -0.46 -3.59 35.99
N THR A 487 0.49 -3.53 35.06
CA THR A 487 0.58 -4.49 33.94
C THR A 487 0.77 -5.95 34.35
N ARG A 488 1.18 -6.21 35.60
CA ARG A 488 1.32 -7.55 36.16
C ARG A 488 0.05 -8.07 36.85
N SER A 489 -1.02 -7.26 36.93
CA SER A 489 -2.26 -7.66 37.58
C SER A 489 -2.97 -8.76 36.79
N PRO A 490 -3.72 -9.67 37.44
CA PRO A 490 -4.55 -10.65 36.73
C PRO A 490 -5.53 -10.00 35.76
N HIS A 491 -6.10 -8.86 36.13
CA HIS A 491 -7.03 -8.10 35.28
C HIS A 491 -6.34 -7.56 34.03
N ALA A 492 -5.12 -7.03 34.16
CA ALA A 492 -4.33 -6.53 33.05
C ALA A 492 -3.94 -7.66 32.09
N GLN A 493 -3.52 -8.83 32.62
CA GLN A 493 -3.16 -10.00 31.82
C GLN A 493 -4.37 -10.57 31.08
N ALA A 494 -5.51 -10.74 31.75
CA ALA A 494 -6.74 -11.21 31.12
C ALA A 494 -7.24 -10.23 30.03
N THR A 495 -7.09 -8.94 30.26
CA THR A 495 -7.43 -7.90 29.27
C THR A 495 -6.51 -7.95 28.05
N LEU A 496 -5.21 -8.11 28.26
CA LEU A 496 -4.25 -8.28 27.19
C LEU A 496 -4.55 -9.54 26.38
N GLU A 497 -4.84 -10.66 27.05
CA GLU A 497 -5.20 -11.92 26.40
C GLU A 497 -6.44 -11.75 25.52
N ARG A 498 -7.55 -11.22 26.06
CA ARG A 498 -8.79 -10.94 25.31
C ARG A 498 -8.55 -10.01 24.10
N CYS A 499 -7.68 -9.02 24.26
CA CYS A 499 -7.34 -8.08 23.19
C CYS A 499 -6.52 -8.74 22.07
N VAL A 500 -5.54 -9.58 22.42
CA VAL A 500 -4.66 -10.23 21.44
C VAL A 500 -5.36 -11.36 20.71
N SER A 501 -6.22 -12.12 21.38
CA SER A 501 -6.91 -13.28 20.80
C SER A 501 -8.22 -12.93 20.07
N GLN A 502 -8.55 -11.64 19.88
CA GLN A 502 -9.86 -11.18 19.41
C GLN A 502 -10.30 -11.75 18.04
N TYR A 503 -9.36 -12.24 17.20
CA TYR A 503 -9.65 -12.85 15.90
C TYR A 503 -9.16 -14.32 15.78
N ILE A 504 -8.53 -14.88 16.82
CA ILE A 504 -7.85 -16.18 16.72
C ILE A 504 -8.67 -17.21 17.47
N VAL A 505 -9.17 -18.21 16.75
CA VAL A 505 -9.78 -19.41 17.33
C VAL A 505 -8.71 -20.50 17.39
N THR A 506 -8.36 -20.92 18.60
CA THR A 506 -7.21 -21.78 18.91
C THR A 506 -7.31 -23.22 18.36
N GLU A 507 -8.44 -23.63 17.79
CA GLU A 507 -8.69 -25.04 17.43
C GLU A 507 -8.43 -25.38 15.95
N ASP A 508 -8.36 -24.41 15.02
CA ASP A 508 -8.44 -24.69 13.57
C ASP A 508 -7.19 -24.33 12.73
N LEU A 509 -6.07 -23.92 13.34
CA LEU A 509 -4.83 -23.63 12.60
C LEU A 509 -4.09 -24.92 12.21
N ALA A 510 -4.75 -25.78 11.42
CA ALA A 510 -4.24 -27.06 10.95
C ALA A 510 -3.38 -26.96 9.68
N ASN A 511 -3.37 -25.81 8.99
CA ASN A 511 -2.59 -25.59 7.76
C ASN A 511 -1.40 -24.64 8.01
N ASP A 512 -0.19 -25.08 7.60
CA ASP A 512 1.05 -24.29 7.71
C ASP A 512 0.99 -22.95 6.95
N ASP A 513 0.19 -22.87 5.88
CA ASP A 513 0.04 -21.66 5.05
C ASP A 513 -0.73 -20.54 5.76
N ASP A 514 -1.75 -20.86 6.58
CA ASP A 514 -2.53 -19.87 7.33
C ASP A 514 -1.81 -19.41 8.61
N ALA A 515 -0.90 -20.24 9.12
CA ALA A 515 -0.18 -19.98 10.36
C ALA A 515 0.66 -18.69 10.30
N ILE A 516 1.21 -18.33 9.13
CA ILE A 516 1.98 -17.09 9.01
C ILE A 516 1.12 -15.84 9.15
N PHE A 517 -0.04 -15.79 8.48
CA PHE A 517 -0.93 -14.64 8.53
C PHE A 517 -1.58 -14.50 9.90
N ALA A 518 -2.00 -15.64 10.47
CA ALA A 518 -2.46 -15.70 11.86
C ALA A 518 -1.42 -15.11 12.81
N ARG A 519 -0.16 -15.57 12.72
CA ARG A 519 0.93 -15.08 13.57
C ARG A 519 1.24 -13.61 13.35
N ALA A 520 1.26 -13.15 12.09
CA ALA A 520 1.51 -11.75 11.77
C ALA A 520 0.47 -10.82 12.41
N ILE A 521 -0.82 -11.17 12.29
CA ILE A 521 -1.92 -10.42 12.91
C ILE A 521 -1.83 -10.50 14.42
N THR A 522 -1.55 -11.68 14.98
CA THR A 522 -1.37 -11.88 16.43
C THR A 522 -0.27 -10.96 16.98
N ASP A 523 0.91 -10.97 16.34
CA ASP A 523 2.06 -10.16 16.76
C ASP A 523 1.76 -8.66 16.62
N THR A 524 1.04 -8.25 15.56
CA THR A 524 0.58 -6.86 15.38
C THR A 524 -0.40 -6.44 16.48
N LEU A 525 -1.38 -7.28 16.80
CA LEU A 525 -2.31 -7.05 17.89
C LEU A 525 -1.59 -7.05 19.25
N HIS A 526 -0.60 -7.91 19.45
CA HIS A 526 0.18 -7.96 20.69
C HIS A 526 0.92 -6.64 20.94
N ALA A 527 1.57 -6.10 19.91
CA ALA A 527 2.20 -4.77 19.98
C ALA A 527 1.19 -3.65 20.28
N LEU A 528 0.06 -3.65 19.56
CA LEU A 528 -1.00 -2.67 19.71
C LEU A 528 -1.63 -2.73 21.10
N CYS A 529 -2.19 -3.88 21.46
CA CYS A 529 -2.87 -4.15 22.73
C CYS A 529 -1.94 -3.90 23.93
N SER A 530 -0.70 -4.38 23.87
CA SER A 530 0.27 -4.13 24.96
C SER A 530 0.49 -2.65 25.21
N THR A 531 0.43 -1.81 24.18
CA THR A 531 0.64 -0.37 24.31
C THR A 531 -0.63 0.34 24.79
N VAL A 532 -1.75 0.17 24.08
CA VAL A 532 -2.99 0.91 24.38
C VAL A 532 -3.62 0.47 25.70
N VAL A 533 -3.59 -0.83 26.03
CA VAL A 533 -4.11 -1.32 27.32
C VAL A 533 -3.26 -0.80 28.46
N LYS A 534 -1.92 -0.81 28.34
CA LYS A 534 -1.02 -0.24 29.35
C LYS A 534 -1.31 1.24 29.60
N ILE A 535 -1.48 2.03 28.55
CA ILE A 535 -1.84 3.45 28.68
C ILE A 535 -3.20 3.59 29.38
N GLY A 536 -4.23 2.86 28.92
CA GLY A 536 -5.56 2.93 29.52
C GLY A 536 -5.61 2.55 30.99
N LEU A 537 -4.92 1.48 31.39
CA LEU A 537 -4.83 1.07 32.79
C LEU A 537 -4.12 2.11 33.66
N HIS A 538 -3.06 2.74 33.16
CA HIS A 538 -2.38 3.81 33.89
C HIS A 538 -3.27 5.07 34.01
N VAL A 539 -4.10 5.35 33.02
CA VAL A 539 -5.09 6.44 33.08
C VAL A 539 -6.15 6.15 34.13
N GLU A 540 -6.70 4.92 34.18
CA GLU A 540 -7.63 4.51 35.24
C GLU A 540 -6.97 4.59 36.62
N PHE A 541 -5.72 4.12 36.78
CA PHE A 541 -4.96 4.26 38.03
C PHE A 541 -4.93 5.71 38.53
N HIS A 542 -4.56 6.66 37.67
CA HIS A 542 -4.49 8.07 38.04
C HIS A 542 -5.87 8.68 38.28
N TRP A 543 -6.89 8.24 37.54
CA TRP A 543 -8.26 8.67 37.76
C TRP A 543 -8.77 8.29 39.16
N PHE A 544 -8.66 7.01 39.53
CA PHE A 544 -9.06 6.56 40.87
C PHE A 544 -8.20 7.16 41.97
N MET A 545 -6.89 7.30 41.74
CA MET A 545 -5.98 7.91 42.71
C MET A 545 -6.39 9.33 43.10
N TYR A 546 -6.76 10.18 42.13
CA TYR A 546 -6.99 11.61 42.36
C TYR A 546 -8.47 12.00 42.49
N PHE A 547 -9.38 11.34 41.78
CA PHE A 547 -10.76 11.84 41.61
C PHE A 547 -11.86 10.89 42.11
N GLN A 548 -11.52 9.67 42.54
CA GLN A 548 -12.47 8.72 43.13
C GLN A 548 -11.85 8.01 44.35
N PRO A 549 -11.67 8.73 45.48
CA PRO A 549 -11.07 8.15 46.69
C PRO A 549 -11.95 7.05 47.30
N SER A 550 -11.31 6.12 48.01
CA SER A 550 -11.98 5.05 48.79
C SER A 550 -12.89 5.60 49.88
N ASP A 551 -12.46 6.69 50.53
CA ASP A 551 -13.22 7.38 51.57
C ASP A 551 -13.62 8.79 51.07
N PRO A 552 -14.91 9.04 50.79
CA PRO A 552 -15.39 10.36 50.39
C PRO A 552 -15.20 11.46 51.44
N SER A 553 -14.94 11.09 52.71
CA SER A 553 -14.72 12.03 53.82
C SER A 553 -13.24 12.39 54.02
N ALA A 554 -12.32 11.68 53.37
CA ALA A 554 -10.89 11.96 53.42
C ALA A 554 -10.57 13.29 52.69
N PRO A 555 -9.54 14.03 53.14
CA PRO A 555 -9.12 15.24 52.44
C PRO A 555 -8.67 14.90 51.00
N PRO A 556 -8.90 15.79 50.02
CA PRO A 556 -8.42 15.60 48.65
C PRO A 556 -6.92 15.34 48.65
N LYS A 557 -6.49 14.33 47.89
CA LYS A 557 -5.06 14.07 47.75
C LYS A 557 -4.40 15.21 46.99
N PRO A 558 -3.16 15.59 47.34
CA PRO A 558 -2.43 16.60 46.59
C PRO A 558 -2.27 16.11 45.15
N LEU A 559 -2.71 16.94 44.20
CA LEU A 559 -2.41 16.72 42.80
C LEU A 559 -0.90 16.86 42.60
N LEU A 560 -0.32 15.97 41.79
CA LEU A 560 1.09 16.02 41.44
C LEU A 560 1.21 16.22 39.91
N PRO A 561 0.93 17.44 39.38
CA PRO A 561 0.92 17.70 37.95
C PRO A 561 2.22 17.30 37.26
N HIS A 562 3.37 17.51 37.91
CA HIS A 562 4.68 17.10 37.39
C HIS A 562 4.80 15.58 37.16
N ILE A 563 4.24 14.75 38.05
CA ILE A 563 4.23 13.29 37.87
C ILE A 563 3.35 12.93 36.69
N LEU A 564 2.14 13.49 36.62
CA LEU A 564 1.20 13.22 35.54
C LEU A 564 1.73 13.69 34.19
N LYS A 565 2.42 14.84 34.14
CA LYS A 565 3.16 15.34 32.97
C LYS A 565 4.23 14.34 32.52
N GLY A 566 5.03 13.81 33.45
CA GLY A 566 6.03 12.78 33.14
C GLY A 566 5.40 11.48 32.61
N ARG A 567 4.24 11.08 33.15
CA ARG A 567 3.49 9.89 32.71
C ARG A 567 2.89 10.09 31.33
N ALA A 568 2.25 11.22 31.09
CA ALA A 568 1.67 11.58 29.80
C ALA A 568 2.72 11.68 28.70
N LEU A 569 3.89 12.26 28.99
CA LEU A 569 5.03 12.24 28.07
C LEU A 569 5.42 10.80 27.73
N ARG A 570 5.48 9.89 28.70
CA ARG A 570 5.78 8.48 28.42
C ARG A 570 4.72 7.81 27.55
N TRP A 571 3.43 8.06 27.80
CA TRP A 571 2.34 7.54 26.98
C TRP A 571 2.41 8.06 25.54
N LYS A 572 2.70 9.36 25.36
CA LYS A 572 2.94 9.97 24.04
C LYS A 572 4.07 9.25 23.31
N LEU A 573 5.22 9.06 23.97
CA LEU A 573 6.38 8.41 23.36
C LEU A 573 6.11 6.95 22.99
N ASP A 574 5.42 6.19 23.86
CA ASP A 574 5.03 4.80 23.59
C ASP A 574 4.07 4.72 22.38
N LEU A 575 3.13 5.65 22.28
CA LEU A 575 2.15 5.70 21.18
C LEU A 575 2.78 6.12 19.85
N GLN A 576 3.70 7.09 19.87
CA GLN A 576 4.50 7.47 18.71
C GLN A 576 5.33 6.28 18.17
N GLU A 577 5.99 5.54 19.06
CA GLU A 577 6.73 4.34 18.67
C GLU A 577 5.82 3.24 18.11
N LEU A 578 4.61 3.05 18.68
CA LEU A 578 3.63 2.11 18.14
C LEU A 578 3.19 2.49 16.73
N ILE A 579 2.81 3.75 16.49
CA ILE A 579 2.35 4.21 15.17
C ILE A 579 3.46 4.03 14.12
N ALA A 580 4.70 4.40 14.47
CA ALA A 580 5.85 4.16 13.60
C ALA A 580 6.08 2.66 13.36
N TRP A 581 5.93 1.81 14.38
CA TRP A 581 6.10 0.37 14.23
C TRP A 581 5.04 -0.28 13.34
N LEU A 582 3.77 0.12 13.47
CA LEU A 582 2.67 -0.34 12.61
C LEU A 582 2.93 0.01 11.14
N GLY A 583 3.50 1.19 10.88
CA GLY A 583 3.93 1.58 9.53
C GLY A 583 2.77 1.89 8.57
N TRP A 584 1.58 2.21 9.09
CA TRP A 584 0.39 2.57 8.30
C TRP A 584 0.46 4.02 7.78
N ALA A 585 1.58 4.39 7.15
CA ALA A 585 1.86 5.78 6.74
C ALA A 585 0.82 6.33 5.76
N GLU A 586 0.18 5.48 4.95
CA GLU A 586 -0.89 5.88 4.03
C GLU A 586 -2.09 6.51 4.73
N LYS A 587 -2.28 6.20 6.02
CA LYS A 587 -3.37 6.78 6.80
C LYS A 587 -3.12 8.26 7.05
N ASP A 588 -1.87 8.70 7.07
CA ASP A 588 -1.47 10.10 7.28
C ASP A 588 -1.34 10.87 5.96
N VAL A 589 -1.42 10.18 4.82
CA VAL A 589 -1.36 10.81 3.50
C VAL A 589 -2.75 10.94 2.94
N GLY A 590 -3.18 12.18 2.75
CA GLY A 590 -4.47 12.50 2.18
C GLY A 590 -4.69 14.01 2.20
N CYS A 591 -5.88 14.42 1.82
CA CYS A 591 -6.31 15.81 1.89
C CYS A 591 -6.97 16.01 3.25
N GLU A 592 -6.57 17.05 3.98
CA GLU A 592 -7.10 17.36 5.31
C GLU A 592 -8.61 17.57 5.27
N GLU A 593 -9.10 18.21 4.22
CA GLU A 593 -10.51 18.45 3.97
C GLU A 593 -11.03 17.61 2.80
N ARG A 594 -12.35 17.38 2.82
CA ARG A 594 -13.03 16.78 1.68
C ARG A 594 -12.96 17.73 0.49
N CYS A 595 -12.36 17.27 -0.61
CA CYS A 595 -12.23 18.07 -1.82
C CYS A 595 -13.57 18.54 -2.38
N GLY A 596 -13.54 19.67 -3.09
CA GLY A 596 -14.71 20.29 -3.69
C GLY A 596 -15.34 19.45 -4.80
N VAL A 597 -16.49 19.92 -5.31
CA VAL A 597 -17.17 19.26 -6.43
C VAL A 597 -16.28 19.28 -7.68
N GLY A 598 -16.03 18.10 -8.25
CA GLY A 598 -15.17 17.95 -9.43
C GLY A 598 -13.67 17.92 -9.12
N GLU A 599 -13.29 17.97 -7.85
CA GLU A 599 -11.91 17.81 -7.38
C GLU A 599 -11.70 16.41 -6.79
N TYR A 600 -10.48 15.90 -6.91
CA TYR A 600 -10.04 14.68 -6.25
C TYR A 600 -8.83 14.98 -5.39
N CYS A 601 -8.65 14.19 -4.34
CA CYS A 601 -7.42 14.24 -3.57
C CYS A 601 -6.28 13.65 -4.41
N TYR A 602 -5.38 14.52 -4.87
CA TYR A 602 -4.24 14.14 -5.65
C TYR A 602 -3.07 13.75 -4.74
N VAL A 603 -2.56 12.55 -4.97
CA VAL A 603 -1.31 12.03 -4.41
C VAL A 603 -0.47 11.63 -5.62
N PRO A 604 0.83 11.96 -5.68
CA PRO A 604 1.59 11.67 -6.88
C PRO A 604 1.67 10.16 -7.12
N MET A 605 1.17 9.75 -8.28
CA MET A 605 1.18 8.37 -8.76
C MET A 605 1.76 8.32 -10.16
N TRP A 606 2.18 7.14 -10.61
CA TRP A 606 2.66 7.00 -11.97
C TRP A 606 1.49 7.08 -12.97
N PRO A 607 1.64 7.76 -14.11
CA PRO A 607 2.79 8.57 -14.48
C PRO A 607 2.86 9.88 -13.69
N VAL A 608 4.06 10.23 -13.22
CA VAL A 608 4.25 11.49 -12.50
C VAL A 608 4.18 12.63 -13.51
N ASN A 609 3.03 13.30 -13.58
CA ASN A 609 2.86 14.51 -14.37
C ASN A 609 3.26 15.72 -13.50
N GLY A 610 4.38 16.38 -13.83
CA GLY A 610 4.92 17.54 -13.12
C GLY A 610 6.43 17.66 -13.32
N ARG A 611 6.98 18.87 -13.42
CA ARG A 611 8.44 19.06 -13.52
C ARG A 611 9.08 18.76 -12.16
N GLU A 612 9.84 17.68 -12.08
CA GLU A 612 10.90 17.56 -11.07
C GLU A 612 11.92 18.68 -11.31
N ARG A 613 11.87 19.77 -10.54
CA ARG A 613 13.05 20.63 -10.40
C ARG A 613 14.06 19.92 -9.48
N ARG A 614 14.93 19.13 -10.11
CA ARG A 614 16.18 18.57 -9.59
C ARG A 614 16.05 17.71 -8.32
N SER A 615 15.82 16.42 -8.51
CA SER A 615 16.46 15.41 -7.65
C SER A 615 17.86 15.13 -8.22
N GLY A 616 18.89 15.26 -7.38
CA GLY A 616 20.27 14.92 -7.74
C GLY A 616 20.45 13.41 -7.93
N PRO A 617 21.69 12.92 -8.16
CA PRO A 617 21.99 11.51 -8.45
C PRO A 617 21.65 10.51 -7.33
N TRP A 618 21.01 10.97 -6.25
CA TRP A 618 20.60 10.19 -5.10
C TRP A 618 19.16 10.60 -4.76
N GLY A 619 18.24 9.65 -4.90
CA GLY A 619 16.81 9.85 -4.69
C GLY A 619 16.48 10.26 -3.26
N GLY A 620 16.31 11.56 -3.04
CA GLY A 620 15.53 12.06 -1.92
C GLY A 620 14.05 11.79 -2.19
N GLU A 621 13.32 11.29 -1.21
CA GLU A 621 11.86 11.21 -1.28
C GLU A 621 11.32 12.63 -1.40
N SER A 622 10.60 12.94 -2.48
CA SER A 622 10.01 14.27 -2.60
C SER A 622 9.01 14.47 -1.45
N MET A 623 9.13 15.58 -0.74
CA MET A 623 8.21 16.01 0.33
C MET A 623 6.74 15.86 -0.11
N PHE A 624 6.49 16.15 -1.38
CA PHE A 624 5.20 16.11 -2.05
C PHE A 624 4.57 14.72 -2.21
N LEU A 625 5.31 13.63 -2.00
CA LEU A 625 4.74 12.27 -2.01
C LEU A 625 3.78 12.02 -0.85
N TRP A 626 3.95 12.76 0.24
CA TRP A 626 3.30 12.48 1.51
C TRP A 626 2.24 13.53 1.88
N GLU A 627 1.97 14.49 0.99
CA GLU A 627 1.03 15.60 1.19
C GLU A 627 0.00 15.61 0.06
N GLY A 628 -1.25 15.25 0.39
CA GLY A 628 -2.35 15.23 -0.56
C GLY A 628 -2.90 16.63 -0.83
N VAL A 629 -3.21 16.95 -2.09
CA VAL A 629 -3.77 18.24 -2.48
C VAL A 629 -5.07 18.04 -3.26
N CYS A 630 -6.11 18.81 -2.96
CA CYS A 630 -7.33 18.78 -3.77
C CYS A 630 -7.08 19.45 -5.12
N VAL A 631 -7.32 18.69 -6.20
CA VAL A 631 -7.05 19.14 -7.57
C VAL A 631 -8.26 18.86 -8.45
N GLY A 632 -8.68 19.87 -9.22
CA GLY A 632 -9.67 19.76 -10.29
C GLY A 632 -9.00 19.70 -11.67
N MET A 633 -9.79 19.35 -12.69
CA MET A 633 -9.32 19.17 -14.08
C MET A 633 -8.50 20.34 -14.63
N GLU A 634 -8.91 21.58 -14.33
CA GLU A 634 -8.26 22.80 -14.86
C GLU A 634 -6.90 23.09 -14.22
N ARG A 635 -6.63 22.50 -13.05
CA ARG A 635 -5.40 22.70 -12.26
C ARG A 635 -4.56 21.44 -12.18
N TYR A 636 -4.83 20.47 -13.05
CA TYR A 636 -4.11 19.21 -13.10
C TYR A 636 -3.02 19.26 -14.19
N PRO A 637 -1.78 18.82 -13.88
CA PRO A 637 -1.28 18.45 -12.56
C PRO A 637 -1.09 19.70 -11.66
N PRO A 638 -1.09 19.57 -10.32
CA PRO A 638 -0.95 20.72 -9.43
C PRO A 638 0.45 21.35 -9.54
N GLU A 639 0.48 22.67 -9.74
CA GLU A 639 1.73 23.47 -9.81
C GLU A 639 2.37 23.74 -8.43
N GLN A 640 1.63 23.50 -7.35
CA GLN A 640 1.98 23.96 -6.00
C GLN A 640 3.15 23.20 -5.35
N TRP A 641 3.65 22.14 -5.96
CA TRP A 641 4.85 21.43 -5.49
C TRP A 641 6.17 22.07 -5.91
N GLU A 642 6.14 23.24 -6.57
CA GLU A 642 7.34 24.01 -6.92
C GLU A 642 7.66 25.18 -5.96
N ARG A 643 6.93 25.36 -4.83
CA ARG A 643 7.16 26.49 -3.91
C ARG A 643 7.75 26.11 -2.56
#